data_AF-A0A8H7FDQ3-F1
#
_entry.id   AF-A0A8H7FDQ3-F1
#
_cell.length_a   1.000
_cell.length_b   1.000
_cell.length_c   1.000
_cell.angle_alpha   90.00
_cell.angle_beta   90.00
_cell.angle_gamma   90.00
#
_symmetry.space_group_name_H-M   'P 1'
#
loop_
_entity.id
_entity.type
_entity.pdbx_description
1 polymer ?
#
loop_
_entity_poly.entity_id
_entity_poly.type
_entity_poly.pdbx_seq_one_letter_code
_entity_poly.pdbx_strand_id
1 'polypeptide(L)'
;MADLQLRTVGLSEFTQEYFRRSLNPDIEERERATLATKFALCGTDGAAQMNIDALTDELHEGIEATQIRDFDSLLGFMDAPPSVWTDMFVYPVNNPAYTLTSSVHLKHKYTVNGQRLFIPRTASLAARNASITPRTPNGICCSLIAPADRTLRQSLLEGLRHLISLPPHKVPNICLAKIDERTSLRVQFPGLIAEGYPIELEAEHKADIYNTGIHGAIRRVSPEATTNWSANYTSALWKACKGNKQYQYSTHPVARDKVTDFLYQFDRLMRRDHPWADHMVFMVQRQGVKEAYQHGCDEREARHSLDTLLEGLLEQEGSWFVDVGLEISVPGRCLQWRTDGHIRLLQTTLDITHEHAKAATKLNNRSYKRDIAAHLPDLSGFRVQLNRTQGGQYSANYAQIYTTDKCQTYHLSDKHHSKHMTGHQAVVGTPPKYIDDAFAAYRQASLNTDVSARLELRVPLRMATTALISGLRPWLLQRTLVVFSRSAWWGWKCCRISAIGSVLGMQNLAPPTIRYGHLALNLTVVLVWLANSIHSRPADDNGARALLITALPLTNNHNSRHLFFLPTAADIADDLEVPYCPFNCVFLKGMMAPPQSAIFRLTHGEIMDDKCCLKYFGLTFEALRAKRVHVGILTKDTVTAKNIPTMKARTTSNLNVNPPIDPYIARLPSIQIPVPGRGEYGPDMPYNEYHVDLPEHHDSHLRITKLLNQFASDIMQKCGNSKDQHGDTSHCKIAKFDRRGITIDFFNDTTLSDAFWRVQWRYQNMTSPTDWEKIFSICFPHPKHVLPVSSQNWRKMQYYTTYKDIVDASTSKQALDLRRHLWHKFKTLAWLPAVESDRVWRYEPKDGYTCLPNTHTGSAPRIVFRDYKDTPRWESEEPEVNAAAEVNAAEVNAAEVNAEEEEEEEEESQEDENSNIFTANPHDPPRRNIDQYFHRREEEEESSEVEDV
;
A
#
# COMPACT_ATOMS: atom_id res chain seq x y z
N MET A 1 31.78 -7.63 10.96
CA MET A 1 32.34 -8.08 9.66
C MET A 1 33.84 -8.25 9.87
N ALA A 2 34.51 -9.16 9.17
CA ALA A 2 35.98 -9.15 9.11
C ALA A 2 36.46 -7.91 8.32
N ASP A 3 37.76 -7.63 8.33
CA ASP A 3 38.37 -6.45 7.72
C ASP A 3 38.24 -6.44 6.19
N LEU A 4 37.07 -6.03 5.70
CA LEU A 4 36.83 -5.79 4.28
C LEU A 4 37.59 -4.55 3.84
N GLN A 5 38.46 -4.69 2.84
CA GLN A 5 39.23 -3.58 2.30
C GLN A 5 38.30 -2.55 1.66
N LEU A 6 38.21 -1.36 2.26
CA LEU A 6 37.36 -0.29 1.74
C LEU A 6 38.02 0.31 0.48
N ARG A 7 37.35 0.18 -0.67
CA ARG A 7 37.79 0.75 -1.94
C ARG A 7 36.82 1.84 -2.38
N THR A 8 37.26 3.09 -2.36
CA THR A 8 36.51 4.20 -2.93
C THR A 8 36.63 4.19 -4.46
N VAL A 9 35.49 4.29 -5.16
CA VAL A 9 35.40 4.28 -6.63
C VAL A 9 34.36 5.30 -7.12
N GLY A 10 34.59 5.87 -8.31
CA GLY A 10 33.62 6.75 -8.97
C GLY A 10 32.56 5.98 -9.77
N LEU A 11 31.45 6.64 -10.15
CA LEU A 11 30.34 6.02 -10.88
C LEU A 11 30.77 5.35 -12.19
N SER A 12 31.69 5.97 -12.93
CA SER A 12 32.21 5.45 -14.20
C SER A 12 33.01 4.17 -14.01
N GLU A 13 33.89 4.13 -13.01
CA GLU A 13 34.71 2.95 -12.67
C GLU A 13 33.83 1.78 -12.22
N PHE A 14 32.91 2.03 -11.29
CA PHE A 14 31.97 1.01 -10.80
C PHE A 14 31.10 0.43 -11.95
N THR A 15 30.64 1.29 -12.85
CA THR A 15 29.85 0.90 -14.03
C THR A 15 30.67 0.01 -14.97
N GLN A 16 31.90 0.40 -15.30
CA GLN A 16 32.80 -0.39 -16.14
C GLN A 16 33.12 -1.74 -15.49
N GLU A 17 33.38 -1.77 -14.19
CA GLU A 17 33.70 -2.97 -13.43
C GLU A 17 32.52 -3.95 -13.34
N TYR A 18 31.28 -3.46 -13.19
CA TYR A 18 30.07 -4.29 -13.32
C TYR A 18 29.94 -4.93 -14.70
N PHE A 19 30.17 -4.17 -15.77
CA PHE A 19 30.09 -4.72 -17.13
C PHE A 19 31.23 -5.70 -17.43
N ARG A 20 32.45 -5.41 -16.99
CA ARG A 20 33.59 -6.34 -17.08
C ARG A 20 33.28 -7.67 -16.39
N ARG A 21 32.62 -7.64 -15.23
CA ARG A 21 32.16 -8.83 -14.50
C ARG A 21 31.06 -9.57 -15.24
N SER A 22 29.95 -8.89 -15.57
CA SER A 22 28.79 -9.54 -16.19
C SER A 22 29.07 -10.15 -17.58
N LEU A 23 30.12 -9.69 -18.28
CA LEU A 23 30.56 -10.18 -19.59
C LEU A 23 31.79 -11.11 -19.57
N ASN A 24 32.37 -11.41 -18.41
CA ASN A 24 33.58 -12.26 -18.31
C ASN A 24 33.32 -13.70 -18.87
N PRO A 25 33.98 -14.14 -19.95
CA PRO A 25 33.76 -15.47 -20.52
C PRO A 25 34.31 -16.61 -19.65
N ASP A 26 35.29 -16.32 -18.78
CA ASP A 26 36.07 -17.33 -18.04
C ASP A 26 35.35 -17.88 -16.78
N ILE A 27 34.16 -17.35 -16.46
CA ILE A 27 33.34 -17.71 -15.29
C ILE A 27 32.00 -18.28 -15.78
N GLU A 28 31.49 -19.32 -15.10
CA GLU A 28 30.16 -19.89 -15.42
C GLU A 28 29.08 -18.80 -15.36
N GLU A 29 28.14 -18.78 -16.32
CA GLU A 29 27.13 -17.73 -16.44
C GLU A 29 26.34 -17.47 -15.14
N ARG A 30 26.02 -18.53 -14.39
CA ARG A 30 25.29 -18.42 -13.11
C ARG A 30 26.12 -17.79 -12.00
N GLU A 31 27.39 -18.18 -11.89
CA GLU A 31 28.33 -17.58 -10.93
C GLU A 31 28.63 -16.13 -11.30
N ARG A 32 28.87 -15.86 -12.58
CA ARG A 32 29.10 -14.53 -13.15
C ARG A 32 27.95 -13.57 -12.85
N ALA A 33 26.72 -13.99 -13.11
CA ALA A 33 25.53 -13.23 -12.77
C ALA A 33 25.45 -12.97 -11.25
N THR A 34 25.75 -13.99 -10.44
CA THR A 34 25.73 -13.88 -8.96
C THR A 34 26.77 -12.89 -8.43
N LEU A 35 28.00 -12.91 -8.95
CA LEU A 35 29.07 -11.99 -8.58
C LEU A 35 28.74 -10.54 -9.00
N ALA A 36 28.28 -10.34 -10.24
CA ALA A 36 27.85 -9.03 -10.72
C ALA A 36 26.65 -8.47 -9.92
N THR A 37 25.67 -9.32 -9.59
CA THR A 37 24.53 -8.96 -8.73
C THR A 37 24.97 -8.55 -7.32
N LYS A 38 25.85 -9.32 -6.66
CA LYS A 38 26.36 -8.98 -5.32
C LYS A 38 27.15 -7.67 -5.33
N PHE A 39 28.00 -7.47 -6.33
CA PHE A 39 28.70 -6.20 -6.55
C PHE A 39 27.73 -5.01 -6.68
N ALA A 40 26.73 -5.10 -7.58
CA ALA A 40 25.78 -4.01 -7.82
C ALA A 40 24.83 -3.71 -6.65
N LEU A 41 24.44 -4.71 -5.85
CA LEU A 41 23.40 -4.56 -4.82
C LEU A 41 23.93 -4.52 -3.38
N CYS A 42 25.06 -5.15 -3.09
CA CYS A 42 25.72 -5.14 -1.76
C CYS A 42 27.02 -4.32 -1.75
N GLY A 43 27.58 -3.96 -2.92
CA GLY A 43 28.87 -3.27 -3.01
C GLY A 43 30.07 -4.15 -2.70
N THR A 44 29.90 -5.47 -2.59
CA THR A 44 30.95 -6.42 -2.18
C THR A 44 31.72 -6.97 -3.37
N ASP A 45 33.05 -7.00 -3.27
CA ASP A 45 33.97 -7.60 -4.23
C ASP A 45 34.97 -8.53 -3.52
N GLY A 46 34.62 -9.80 -3.34
CA GLY A 46 35.45 -10.75 -2.61
C GLY A 46 35.67 -10.29 -1.16
N ALA A 47 36.89 -9.85 -0.85
CA ALA A 47 37.27 -9.30 0.46
C ALA A 47 37.27 -7.74 0.50
N ALA A 48 36.77 -7.07 -0.53
CA ALA A 48 36.67 -5.61 -0.59
C ALA A 48 35.21 -5.12 -0.52
N GLN A 49 35.01 -3.94 0.07
CA GLN A 49 33.74 -3.22 0.11
C GLN A 49 33.89 -1.93 -0.69
N MET A 50 33.02 -1.74 -1.70
CA MET A 50 33.00 -0.53 -2.52
C MET A 50 32.35 0.62 -1.74
N ASN A 51 33.00 1.77 -1.74
CA ASN A 51 32.47 3.07 -1.33
C ASN A 51 32.29 3.94 -2.58
N ILE A 52 31.10 4.50 -2.80
CA ILE A 52 30.80 5.22 -4.05
C ILE A 52 31.02 6.72 -3.87
N ASP A 53 32.17 7.23 -4.30
CA ASP A 53 32.35 8.67 -4.34
C ASP A 53 31.65 9.23 -5.59
N ALA A 54 30.45 9.77 -5.35
CA ALA A 54 29.64 10.43 -6.38
C ALA A 54 29.99 11.93 -6.54
N LEU A 55 30.97 12.43 -5.79
CA LEU A 55 31.40 13.83 -5.81
C LEU A 55 32.70 14.05 -6.59
N THR A 56 33.45 13.00 -6.96
CA THR A 56 34.68 13.14 -7.77
C THR A 56 34.47 13.84 -9.12
N ASP A 57 33.29 13.67 -9.73
CA ASP A 57 32.89 14.31 -10.98
C ASP A 57 32.38 15.76 -10.76
N GLU A 58 33.09 16.59 -9.98
CA GLU A 58 32.72 18.01 -9.77
C GLU A 58 32.68 18.79 -11.10
N LEU A 59 31.82 19.82 -11.18
CA LEU A 59 31.84 20.78 -12.30
C LEU A 59 33.15 21.58 -12.25
N HIS A 60 34.13 21.20 -13.07
CA HIS A 60 35.41 21.92 -13.18
C HIS A 60 35.27 23.31 -13.80
N GLU A 61 36.26 24.19 -13.57
CA GLU A 61 36.41 25.45 -14.30
C GLU A 61 36.54 25.21 -15.81
N GLY A 62 35.88 26.05 -16.61
CA GLY A 62 35.89 25.97 -18.08
C GLY A 62 34.74 25.17 -18.71
N ILE A 63 33.89 24.48 -17.93
CA ILE A 63 32.65 23.88 -18.46
C ILE A 63 31.56 24.95 -18.54
N GLU A 64 31.22 25.39 -19.75
CA GLU A 64 30.10 26.29 -19.98
C GLU A 64 28.76 25.57 -19.79
N ALA A 65 27.93 26.11 -18.90
CA ALA A 65 26.58 25.61 -18.62
C ALA A 65 25.53 26.61 -19.09
N THR A 66 24.64 26.17 -19.99
CA THR A 66 23.52 26.96 -20.48
C THR A 66 22.48 27.12 -19.38
N GLN A 67 21.90 28.31 -19.22
CA GLN A 67 20.87 28.60 -18.22
C GLN A 67 19.64 29.25 -18.90
N ILE A 68 18.49 28.58 -18.83
CA ILE A 68 17.23 28.99 -19.44
C ILE A 68 16.18 29.15 -18.33
N ARG A 69 15.40 30.23 -18.37
CA ARG A 69 14.28 30.47 -17.47
C ARG A 69 12.97 30.01 -18.10
N ASP A 70 11.99 29.63 -17.28
CA ASP A 70 10.61 29.45 -17.74
C ASP A 70 9.58 29.75 -16.63
N PHE A 71 8.31 29.72 -17.01
CA PHE A 71 7.18 29.75 -16.08
C PHE A 71 6.38 28.44 -16.22
N ASP A 72 6.41 27.57 -15.20
CA ASP A 72 5.80 26.22 -15.27
C ASP A 72 4.32 26.21 -14.86
N SER A 73 3.93 27.08 -13.93
CA SER A 73 2.53 27.22 -13.51
C SER A 73 2.18 28.60 -12.96
N LEU A 74 0.89 28.94 -13.06
CA LEU A 74 0.28 30.18 -12.54
C LEU A 74 -0.90 29.80 -11.64
N LEU A 75 -0.91 30.36 -10.42
CA LEU A 75 -1.97 30.19 -9.42
C LEU A 75 -2.50 31.57 -9.00
N GLY A 76 -3.79 31.83 -9.24
CA GLY A 76 -4.48 33.05 -8.80
C GLY A 76 -5.56 32.73 -7.77
N PHE A 77 -5.65 33.52 -6.70
CA PHE A 77 -6.73 33.44 -5.71
C PHE A 77 -7.41 34.80 -5.56
N MET A 78 -8.73 34.85 -5.79
CA MET A 78 -9.53 36.09 -5.76
C MET A 78 -10.82 35.86 -4.99
N ASP A 79 -11.18 36.82 -4.13
CA ASP A 79 -12.50 36.83 -3.47
C ASP A 79 -13.62 37.22 -4.46
N ALA A 80 -13.27 37.86 -5.58
CA ALA A 80 -14.18 38.26 -6.66
C ALA A 80 -14.04 37.39 -7.92
N PRO A 81 -15.06 37.36 -8.80
CA PRO A 81 -14.99 36.69 -10.11
C PRO A 81 -13.83 37.12 -11.02
N PRO A 82 -13.06 36.17 -11.61
CA PRO A 82 -12.02 36.49 -12.58
C PRO A 82 -12.59 36.98 -13.92
N SER A 83 -12.05 38.09 -14.43
CA SER A 83 -12.30 38.58 -15.78
C SER A 83 -11.55 37.74 -16.80
N VAL A 84 -12.24 36.78 -17.41
CA VAL A 84 -11.72 35.88 -18.44
C VAL A 84 -12.15 36.39 -19.82
N TRP A 85 -11.20 36.50 -20.75
CA TRP A 85 -11.40 37.09 -22.08
C TRP A 85 -11.28 36.06 -23.21
N THR A 86 -11.80 34.86 -22.97
CA THR A 86 -11.96 33.77 -23.94
C THR A 86 -13.21 32.96 -23.58
N ASP A 87 -13.63 32.03 -24.44
CA ASP A 87 -14.74 31.12 -24.14
C ASP A 87 -14.40 30.23 -22.93
N MET A 88 -15.43 29.80 -22.19
CA MET A 88 -15.26 29.01 -20.96
C MET A 88 -16.15 27.77 -20.95
N PHE A 89 -15.55 26.62 -20.65
CA PHE A 89 -16.18 25.30 -20.68
C PHE A 89 -16.60 24.86 -19.27
N VAL A 90 -17.83 25.19 -18.89
CA VAL A 90 -18.42 24.96 -17.55
C VAL A 90 -18.89 23.51 -17.40
N TYR A 91 -18.70 22.91 -16.22
CA TYR A 91 -19.18 21.57 -15.88
C TYR A 91 -20.57 21.61 -15.21
N PRO A 92 -21.64 21.08 -15.83
CA PRO A 92 -22.96 20.90 -15.18
C PRO A 92 -22.91 19.93 -14.00
N VAL A 93 -22.04 18.92 -14.09
CA VAL A 93 -21.77 17.95 -13.04
C VAL A 93 -20.27 17.99 -12.78
N ASN A 94 -19.87 18.32 -11.55
CA ASN A 94 -18.47 18.31 -11.15
C ASN A 94 -17.82 16.95 -11.47
N ASN A 95 -16.65 17.00 -12.13
CA ASN A 95 -15.80 15.84 -12.35
C ASN A 95 -14.84 15.67 -11.15
N PRO A 96 -14.94 14.61 -10.34
CA PRO A 96 -14.07 14.40 -9.18
C PRO A 96 -12.58 14.30 -9.54
N ALA A 97 -12.24 13.85 -10.76
CA ALA A 97 -10.86 13.80 -11.24
C ALA A 97 -10.22 15.20 -11.41
N TYR A 98 -11.04 16.26 -11.46
CA TYR A 98 -10.58 17.65 -11.45
C TYR A 98 -10.76 18.34 -10.10
N THR A 99 -11.32 17.72 -9.07
CA THR A 99 -11.41 18.31 -7.72
C THR A 99 -10.04 18.36 -7.05
N LEU A 100 -9.70 19.47 -6.38
CA LEU A 100 -8.35 19.66 -5.84
C LEU A 100 -8.16 18.87 -4.55
N THR A 101 -7.56 17.68 -4.67
CA THR A 101 -7.29 16.75 -3.58
C THR A 101 -5.81 16.72 -3.16
N SER A 102 -4.91 17.25 -3.99
CA SER A 102 -3.45 17.22 -3.81
C SER A 102 -2.86 18.58 -3.46
N SER A 103 -1.74 18.58 -2.74
CA SER A 103 -1.06 19.80 -2.29
C SER A 103 -0.54 20.64 -3.46
N VAL A 104 -1.04 21.86 -3.59
CA VAL A 104 -0.43 22.92 -4.42
C VAL A 104 0.70 23.67 -3.71
N HIS A 105 1.29 23.09 -2.64
CA HIS A 105 2.48 23.62 -1.94
C HIS A 105 2.39 25.10 -1.50
N LEU A 106 1.18 25.56 -1.19
CA LEU A 106 0.87 26.93 -0.79
C LEU A 106 -0.22 26.89 0.29
N LYS A 107 -0.25 27.91 1.16
CA LYS A 107 -1.38 28.19 2.05
C LYS A 107 -1.98 29.54 1.66
N HIS A 108 -3.28 29.57 1.42
CA HIS A 108 -4.03 30.81 1.24
C HIS A 108 -4.67 31.22 2.59
N LYS A 109 -5.23 32.44 2.68
CA LYS A 109 -6.00 32.89 3.85
C LYS A 109 -7.47 32.88 3.47
N TYR A 110 -8.30 32.24 4.27
CA TYR A 110 -9.74 32.15 4.02
C TYR A 110 -10.51 32.75 5.20
N THR A 111 -11.56 33.52 4.90
CA THR A 111 -12.53 34.00 5.89
C THR A 111 -13.54 32.89 6.16
N VAL A 112 -13.64 32.43 7.41
CA VAL A 112 -14.51 31.30 7.81
C VAL A 112 -15.49 31.73 8.89
N ASN A 113 -16.72 31.21 8.80
CA ASN A 113 -17.85 31.50 9.69
C ASN A 113 -18.15 33.01 9.78
N GLY A 114 -18.71 33.56 8.70
CA GLY A 114 -19.13 34.97 8.59
C GLY A 114 -20.29 35.33 9.53
N GLN A 115 -20.04 35.37 10.84
CA GLN A 115 -20.95 36.00 11.78
C GLN A 115 -21.12 37.48 11.41
N ARG A 116 -22.31 37.85 10.96
CA ARG A 116 -22.65 39.22 10.56
C ARG A 116 -22.66 40.18 11.75
N LEU A 117 -21.49 40.67 12.14
CA LEU A 117 -21.39 41.93 12.88
C LEU A 117 -21.72 43.08 11.94
N PHE A 118 -22.88 43.69 12.16
CA PHE A 118 -23.49 44.70 11.29
C PHE A 118 -22.76 46.05 11.44
N ILE A 119 -21.68 46.26 10.69
CA ILE A 119 -20.96 47.55 10.65
C ILE A 119 -21.77 48.56 9.82
N PRO A 120 -22.22 49.70 10.38
CA PRO A 120 -22.96 50.70 9.63
C PRO A 120 -22.11 51.35 8.52
N ARG A 121 -22.73 51.63 7.36
CA ARG A 121 -22.07 52.21 6.17
C ARG A 121 -21.36 53.56 6.40
N THR A 122 -21.62 54.25 7.51
CA THR A 122 -20.98 55.52 7.87
C THR A 122 -19.47 55.40 8.12
N ALA A 123 -18.98 54.24 8.56
CA ALA A 123 -17.56 54.05 8.91
C ALA A 123 -16.60 54.07 7.71
N SER A 124 -17.04 53.66 6.51
CA SER A 124 -16.12 53.48 5.37
C SER A 124 -15.68 54.78 4.68
N LEU A 125 -16.41 55.89 4.86
CA LEU A 125 -15.99 57.19 4.34
C LEU A 125 -14.81 57.78 5.12
N ALA A 126 -14.75 57.55 6.45
CA ALA A 126 -13.65 58.08 7.28
C ALA A 126 -12.29 57.50 6.87
N ALA A 127 -12.25 56.21 6.52
CA ALA A 127 -11.02 55.51 6.14
C ALA A 127 -10.40 56.00 4.82
N ARG A 128 -11.17 56.62 3.91
CA ARG A 128 -10.67 57.08 2.60
C ARG A 128 -9.89 58.41 2.64
N ASN A 129 -9.98 59.17 3.72
CA ASN A 129 -9.36 60.50 3.82
C ASN A 129 -8.02 60.51 4.61
N ALA A 130 -7.55 59.37 5.11
CA ALA A 130 -6.28 59.25 5.82
C ALA A 130 -5.11 59.11 4.82
N SER A 131 -4.49 60.22 4.44
CA SER A 131 -3.32 60.23 3.54
C SER A 131 -2.06 59.66 4.23
N ILE A 132 -1.31 58.83 3.51
CA ILE A 132 -0.12 58.13 4.02
C ILE A 132 1.15 58.72 3.39
N THR A 133 2.08 59.17 4.23
CA THR A 133 3.46 59.53 3.85
C THR A 133 4.45 58.42 4.27
N PRO A 134 5.61 58.29 3.59
CA PRO A 134 6.38 57.03 3.63
C PRO A 134 7.50 56.94 4.68
N ARG A 135 7.59 55.75 5.31
CA ARG A 135 8.76 55.09 5.91
C ARG A 135 9.53 55.75 7.08
N THR A 136 9.64 54.98 8.17
CA THR A 136 10.95 54.69 8.81
C THR A 136 11.07 53.18 9.07
N PRO A 137 12.29 52.60 9.16
CA PRO A 137 12.47 51.16 9.32
C PRO A 137 12.87 50.78 10.76
N ASN A 138 11.90 50.40 11.60
CA ASN A 138 12.14 49.53 12.76
C ASN A 138 10.83 48.92 13.29
N GLY A 139 10.94 47.86 14.10
CA GLY A 139 9.83 46.96 14.40
C GLY A 139 8.79 47.45 15.43
N ILE A 140 7.52 47.44 15.02
CA ILE A 140 6.30 47.21 15.84
C ILE A 140 6.08 48.13 17.06
N CYS A 141 5.10 49.04 16.95
CA CYS A 141 4.12 49.22 18.03
C CYS A 141 2.75 49.70 17.48
N CYS A 142 1.68 48.95 17.76
CA CYS A 142 0.30 49.34 17.41
C CYS A 142 -0.32 50.24 18.49
N SER A 143 0.31 51.40 18.71
CA SER A 143 -0.01 52.38 19.76
C SER A 143 -0.42 53.77 19.25
N LEU A 144 -0.22 54.07 17.96
CA LEU A 144 -0.52 55.37 17.35
C LEU A 144 -1.79 55.36 16.48
N ILE A 145 -2.90 54.93 17.09
CA ILE A 145 -4.26 55.37 16.72
C ILE A 145 -4.86 55.93 18.01
N ALA A 146 -5.46 57.13 17.94
CA ALA A 146 -5.98 57.82 19.12
C ALA A 146 -7.07 56.99 19.85
N PRO A 147 -7.32 57.22 21.16
CA PRO A 147 -8.20 56.36 21.97
C PRO A 147 -9.70 56.34 21.59
N ALA A 148 -10.09 57.05 20.54
CA ALA A 148 -11.47 57.40 20.22
C ALA A 148 -12.35 56.24 19.73
N ASP A 149 -11.78 55.10 19.32
CA ASP A 149 -12.58 53.97 18.81
C ASP A 149 -12.07 52.59 19.27
N ARG A 150 -12.39 52.25 20.53
CA ARG A 150 -12.26 50.88 21.05
C ARG A 150 -13.07 49.87 20.22
N THR A 151 -14.26 50.27 19.77
CA THR A 151 -15.20 49.45 18.98
C THR A 151 -14.60 49.01 17.65
N LEU A 152 -13.99 49.93 16.89
CA LEU A 152 -13.35 49.63 15.61
C LEU A 152 -12.07 48.81 15.81
N ARG A 153 -11.28 49.09 16.87
CA ARG A 153 -10.12 48.24 17.23
C ARG A 153 -10.56 46.81 17.61
N GLN A 154 -11.66 46.67 18.35
CA GLN A 154 -12.18 45.37 18.78
C GLN A 154 -12.81 44.60 17.62
N SER A 155 -13.65 45.24 16.80
CA SER A 155 -14.26 44.68 15.59
C SER A 155 -13.20 44.24 14.56
N LEU A 156 -12.10 44.99 14.43
CA LEU A 156 -10.98 44.61 13.56
C LEU A 156 -10.15 43.44 14.14
N LEU A 157 -10.00 43.36 15.47
CA LEU A 157 -9.43 42.19 16.15
C LEU A 157 -10.33 40.95 16.09
N GLU A 158 -11.65 41.14 16.10
CA GLU A 158 -12.63 40.06 15.97
C GLU A 158 -12.69 39.56 14.52
N GLY A 159 -12.75 40.44 13.51
CA GLY A 159 -12.61 40.06 12.10
C GLY A 159 -11.30 39.31 11.79
N LEU A 160 -10.20 39.64 12.47
CA LEU A 160 -8.94 38.90 12.38
C LEU A 160 -9.00 37.48 12.97
N ARG A 161 -9.97 37.14 13.83
CA ARG A 161 -10.17 35.76 14.34
C ARG A 161 -10.73 34.81 13.28
N HIS A 162 -11.36 35.34 12.22
CA HIS A 162 -12.01 34.54 11.17
C HIS A 162 -11.08 34.18 10.00
N LEU A 163 -9.85 34.70 9.95
CA LEU A 163 -8.89 34.44 8.86
C LEU A 163 -7.99 33.23 9.16
N ILE A 164 -8.34 32.05 8.64
CA ILE A 164 -7.53 30.83 8.79
C ILE A 164 -6.62 30.60 7.58
N SER A 165 -5.38 30.17 7.82
CA SER A 165 -4.41 29.92 6.74
C SER A 165 -4.26 28.44 6.43
N LEU A 166 -4.88 28.00 5.34
CA LEU A 166 -5.02 26.58 4.98
C LEU A 166 -4.44 26.27 3.58
N PRO A 167 -3.99 25.02 3.36
CA PRO A 167 -3.72 24.53 2.02
C PRO A 167 -5.00 24.46 1.18
N PRO A 168 -5.02 24.93 -0.08
CA PRO A 168 -6.23 24.94 -0.91
C PRO A 168 -6.95 23.60 -1.05
N HIS A 169 -6.20 22.49 -1.13
CA HIS A 169 -6.73 21.12 -1.21
C HIS A 169 -7.36 20.59 0.10
N LYS A 170 -7.39 21.40 1.17
CA LYS A 170 -8.08 21.12 2.43
C LYS A 170 -9.35 21.94 2.60
N VAL A 171 -9.71 22.75 1.60
CA VAL A 171 -10.99 23.47 1.53
C VAL A 171 -11.90 22.72 0.55
N PRO A 172 -13.18 22.46 0.91
CA PRO A 172 -14.14 21.89 -0.03
C PRO A 172 -14.23 22.71 -1.31
N ASN A 173 -14.10 22.08 -2.47
CA ASN A 173 -13.91 22.79 -3.74
C ASN A 173 -14.44 22.01 -4.95
N ILE A 174 -14.63 22.72 -6.06
CA ILE A 174 -14.90 22.15 -7.38
C ILE A 174 -13.96 22.75 -8.42
N CYS A 175 -13.73 22.01 -9.52
CA CYS A 175 -13.48 22.64 -10.81
C CYS A 175 -14.86 23.08 -11.37
N LEU A 176 -15.07 24.39 -11.51
CA LEU A 176 -16.29 24.96 -12.09
C LEU A 176 -16.23 24.90 -13.62
N ALA A 177 -15.07 25.22 -14.19
CA ALA A 177 -14.87 25.26 -15.63
C ALA A 177 -13.41 25.02 -16.05
N LYS A 178 -13.20 24.72 -17.33
CA LYS A 178 -11.92 24.95 -18.01
C LYS A 178 -12.00 26.21 -18.87
N ILE A 179 -10.90 26.96 -18.93
CA ILE A 179 -10.72 28.13 -19.81
C ILE A 179 -10.01 27.69 -21.09
N ASP A 180 -9.02 26.80 -20.95
CA ASP A 180 -8.33 26.10 -22.02
C ASP A 180 -7.96 24.69 -21.53
N GLU A 181 -7.20 23.90 -22.30
CA GLU A 181 -6.82 22.53 -21.90
C GLU A 181 -6.04 22.47 -20.57
N ARG A 182 -5.22 23.50 -20.31
CA ARG A 182 -4.23 23.60 -19.22
C ARG A 182 -4.70 24.49 -18.07
N THR A 183 -5.76 25.28 -18.28
CA THR A 183 -6.28 26.27 -17.32
C THR A 183 -7.64 25.89 -16.78
N SER A 184 -7.70 25.65 -15.47
CA SER A 184 -8.94 25.36 -14.72
C SER A 184 -9.34 26.54 -13.84
N LEU A 185 -10.64 26.87 -13.86
CA LEU A 185 -11.27 27.75 -12.89
C LEU A 185 -11.96 26.92 -11.81
N ARG A 186 -11.58 27.17 -10.57
CA ARG A 186 -12.07 26.49 -9.37
C ARG A 186 -12.83 27.46 -8.48
N VAL A 187 -13.75 26.91 -7.70
CA VAL A 187 -14.38 27.62 -6.58
C VAL A 187 -14.16 26.81 -5.32
N GLN A 188 -13.76 27.49 -4.25
CA GLN A 188 -13.51 26.95 -2.92
C GLN A 188 -14.53 27.52 -1.95
N PHE A 189 -15.00 26.72 -0.99
CA PHE A 189 -16.10 27.06 -0.08
C PHE A 189 -15.66 26.99 1.39
N PRO A 190 -15.06 28.07 1.95
CA PRO A 190 -14.52 28.05 3.30
C PRO A 190 -15.57 27.93 4.41
N GLY A 191 -16.83 28.30 4.14
CA GLY A 191 -17.93 28.12 5.10
C GLY A 191 -18.14 26.65 5.48
N LEU A 192 -17.85 25.71 4.58
CA LEU A 192 -18.00 24.28 4.80
C LEU A 192 -16.85 23.63 5.59
N ILE A 193 -15.87 24.41 6.07
CA ILE A 193 -14.74 23.88 6.85
C ILE A 193 -15.14 23.63 8.32
N ALA A 194 -16.12 24.36 8.84
CA ALA A 194 -16.41 24.40 10.28
C ALA A 194 -17.11 23.16 10.85
N GLU A 195 -17.75 22.35 10.00
CA GLU A 195 -18.58 21.20 10.40
C GLU A 195 -17.86 19.85 10.20
N GLY A 196 -16.56 19.87 9.89
CA GLY A 196 -15.76 18.65 9.72
C GLY A 196 -16.03 17.88 8.42
N TYR A 197 -16.75 18.49 7.47
CA TYR A 197 -17.07 17.89 6.18
C TYR A 197 -15.84 17.36 5.42
N PRO A 198 -16.01 16.30 4.60
CA PRO A 198 -14.99 15.88 3.65
C PRO A 198 -14.67 16.99 2.62
N ILE A 199 -13.48 16.89 2.00
CA ILE A 199 -13.04 17.80 0.93
C ILE A 199 -13.95 17.68 -0.32
N GLU A 200 -14.63 16.55 -0.49
CA GLU A 200 -15.65 16.36 -1.51
C GLU A 200 -17.01 16.88 -1.02
N LEU A 201 -17.65 17.76 -1.81
CA LEU A 201 -18.99 18.28 -1.52
C LEU A 201 -20.06 17.18 -1.52
N GLU A 202 -21.05 17.33 -0.65
CA GLU A 202 -22.20 16.42 -0.60
C GLU A 202 -23.19 16.65 -1.77
N ALA A 203 -24.19 15.77 -1.90
CA ALA A 203 -25.14 15.81 -3.02
C ALA A 203 -25.99 17.09 -3.04
N GLU A 204 -26.37 17.63 -1.88
CA GLU A 204 -27.14 18.87 -1.74
C GLU A 204 -26.32 20.09 -2.18
N HIS A 205 -25.13 20.26 -1.60
CA HIS A 205 -24.15 21.28 -2.02
C HIS A 205 -23.85 21.26 -3.54
N LYS A 206 -23.72 20.06 -4.13
CA LYS A 206 -23.55 19.88 -5.59
C LYS A 206 -24.81 20.28 -6.38
N ALA A 207 -26.00 20.03 -5.84
CA ALA A 207 -27.26 20.42 -6.44
C ALA A 207 -27.48 21.94 -6.40
N ASP A 208 -27.17 22.60 -5.28
CA ASP A 208 -27.26 24.06 -5.10
C ASP A 208 -26.37 24.82 -6.10
N ILE A 209 -25.11 24.42 -6.20
CA ILE A 209 -24.14 24.99 -7.15
C ILE A 209 -24.68 24.91 -8.58
N TYR A 210 -25.35 23.83 -8.96
CA TYR A 210 -25.92 23.70 -10.29
C TYR A 210 -27.23 24.48 -10.45
N ASN A 211 -28.21 24.26 -9.57
CA ASN A 211 -29.56 24.78 -9.69
C ASN A 211 -29.59 26.31 -9.52
N THR A 212 -28.97 26.81 -8.44
CA THR A 212 -28.94 28.22 -8.05
C THR A 212 -27.79 28.95 -8.73
N GLY A 213 -26.58 28.40 -8.66
CA GLY A 213 -25.38 28.99 -9.24
C GLY A 213 -25.36 28.94 -10.77
N ILE A 214 -25.02 27.79 -11.34
CA ILE A 214 -24.71 27.63 -12.77
C ILE A 214 -25.95 27.89 -13.65
N HIS A 215 -27.02 27.12 -13.47
CA HIS A 215 -28.23 27.23 -14.27
C HIS A 215 -28.96 28.56 -14.01
N GLY A 216 -28.96 29.04 -12.77
CA GLY A 216 -29.46 30.37 -12.40
C GLY A 216 -28.68 31.53 -13.00
N ALA A 217 -27.37 31.39 -13.22
CA ALA A 217 -26.55 32.37 -13.92
C ALA A 217 -26.80 32.34 -15.44
N ILE A 218 -26.75 31.16 -16.08
CA ILE A 218 -27.04 31.02 -17.53
C ILE A 218 -28.42 31.60 -17.86
N ARG A 219 -29.45 31.29 -17.08
CA ARG A 219 -30.82 31.80 -17.28
C ARG A 219 -30.94 33.34 -17.22
N ARG A 220 -29.95 34.04 -16.67
CA ARG A 220 -29.90 35.52 -16.63
C ARG A 220 -29.03 36.15 -17.72
N VAL A 221 -28.01 35.43 -18.19
CA VAL A 221 -26.97 35.96 -19.09
C VAL A 221 -27.14 35.50 -20.54
N SER A 222 -27.70 34.32 -20.74
CA SER A 222 -28.08 33.75 -22.03
C SER A 222 -29.33 32.87 -21.84
N PRO A 223 -30.53 33.47 -21.70
CA PRO A 223 -31.79 32.73 -21.55
C PRO A 223 -32.01 31.70 -22.67
N GLU A 224 -31.66 32.06 -23.91
CA GLU A 224 -31.72 31.20 -25.09
C GLU A 224 -30.86 29.93 -24.97
N ALA A 225 -29.67 30.01 -24.37
CA ALA A 225 -28.81 28.86 -24.18
C ALA A 225 -29.39 27.83 -23.20
N THR A 226 -30.26 28.22 -22.26
CA THR A 226 -30.83 27.30 -21.23
C THR A 226 -31.50 26.07 -21.82
N THR A 227 -32.03 26.17 -23.05
CA THR A 227 -32.59 25.07 -23.84
C THR A 227 -31.66 23.85 -23.98
N ASN A 228 -30.34 24.05 -23.92
CA ASN A 228 -29.33 23.01 -24.02
C ASN A 228 -28.89 22.43 -22.66
N TRP A 229 -29.27 23.05 -21.55
CA TRP A 229 -28.89 22.65 -20.19
C TRP A 229 -29.96 21.76 -19.55
N SER A 230 -29.56 20.93 -18.59
CA SER A 230 -30.50 20.10 -17.83
C SER A 230 -31.26 20.95 -16.81
N ALA A 231 -32.58 20.77 -16.70
CA ALA A 231 -33.44 21.64 -15.89
C ALA A 231 -33.10 21.67 -14.38
N ASN A 232 -32.46 20.62 -13.85
CA ASN A 232 -31.93 20.55 -12.49
C ASN A 232 -30.73 19.58 -12.41
N TYR A 233 -30.06 19.55 -11.25
CA TYR A 233 -28.88 18.72 -11.03
C TYR A 233 -29.15 17.21 -11.17
N THR A 234 -30.30 16.71 -10.71
CA THR A 234 -30.67 15.30 -10.83
C THR A 234 -30.77 14.88 -12.30
N SER A 235 -31.36 15.72 -13.16
CA SER A 235 -31.37 15.50 -14.62
C SER A 235 -29.98 15.62 -15.26
N ALA A 236 -29.11 16.50 -14.75
CA ALA A 236 -27.72 16.61 -15.22
C ALA A 236 -26.90 15.36 -14.86
N LEU A 237 -27.03 14.88 -13.61
CA LEU A 237 -26.36 13.69 -13.08
C LEU A 237 -26.85 12.41 -13.77
N TRP A 238 -28.16 12.32 -14.07
CA TRP A 238 -28.72 11.24 -14.88
C TRP A 238 -28.16 11.25 -16.30
N LYS A 239 -28.14 12.42 -16.99
CA LYS A 239 -27.56 12.60 -18.33
C LYS A 239 -26.06 12.24 -18.36
N ALA A 240 -25.34 12.50 -17.27
CA ALA A 240 -23.93 12.13 -17.13
C ALA A 240 -23.71 10.63 -16.82
N CYS A 241 -24.72 9.89 -16.36
CA CYS A 241 -24.58 8.49 -15.97
C CYS A 241 -24.76 7.54 -17.17
N LYS A 242 -23.70 6.79 -17.51
CA LYS A 242 -23.78 5.70 -18.50
C LYS A 242 -24.54 4.50 -17.94
N GLY A 243 -25.08 3.66 -18.81
CA GLY A 243 -25.78 2.42 -18.42
C GLY A 243 -24.95 1.41 -17.62
N ASN A 244 -23.61 1.53 -17.62
CA ASN A 244 -22.70 0.74 -16.78
C ASN A 244 -22.36 1.40 -15.42
N LYS A 245 -23.08 2.45 -15.01
CA LYS A 245 -22.86 3.27 -13.80
C LYS A 245 -21.53 4.05 -13.75
N GLN A 246 -20.83 4.20 -14.87
CA GLN A 246 -19.72 5.15 -15.00
C GLN A 246 -20.26 6.53 -15.41
N TYR A 247 -19.58 7.60 -15.02
CA TYR A 247 -19.96 8.96 -15.38
C TYR A 247 -19.18 9.49 -16.61
N GLN A 248 -19.84 10.31 -17.41
CA GLN A 248 -19.24 11.10 -18.50
C GLN A 248 -19.51 12.57 -18.25
N TYR A 249 -18.49 13.27 -17.74
CA TYR A 249 -18.56 14.69 -17.39
C TYR A 249 -18.37 15.55 -18.64
N SER A 250 -19.47 15.89 -19.32
CA SER A 250 -19.49 16.87 -20.42
C SER A 250 -19.39 18.31 -19.91
N THR A 251 -18.76 19.18 -20.69
CA THR A 251 -18.80 20.65 -20.49
C THR A 251 -19.82 21.32 -21.41
N HIS A 252 -20.30 22.50 -21.03
CA HIS A 252 -21.06 23.40 -21.89
C HIS A 252 -20.26 24.71 -22.07
N PRO A 253 -20.15 25.24 -23.31
CA PRO A 253 -19.46 26.51 -23.55
C PRO A 253 -20.30 27.70 -23.08
N VAL A 254 -19.62 28.69 -22.52
CA VAL A 254 -20.10 30.06 -22.30
C VAL A 254 -19.23 30.96 -23.17
N ALA A 255 -19.85 31.69 -24.09
CA ALA A 255 -19.14 32.56 -25.04
C ALA A 255 -18.41 33.70 -24.32
N ARG A 256 -17.25 34.11 -24.85
CA ARG A 256 -16.33 35.14 -24.32
C ARG A 256 -17.04 36.39 -23.79
N ASP A 257 -18.01 36.92 -24.53
CA ASP A 257 -18.75 38.14 -24.15
C ASP A 257 -19.70 37.93 -22.97
N LYS A 258 -20.05 36.67 -22.66
CA LYS A 258 -20.91 36.27 -21.54
C LYS A 258 -20.16 35.77 -20.32
N VAL A 259 -18.87 35.43 -20.40
CA VAL A 259 -18.14 34.78 -19.28
C VAL A 259 -18.10 35.65 -18.02
N THR A 260 -17.76 36.94 -18.15
CA THR A 260 -17.69 37.86 -16.99
C THR A 260 -19.06 38.03 -16.33
N ASP A 261 -20.12 38.24 -17.11
CA ASP A 261 -21.50 38.32 -16.61
C ASP A 261 -21.94 37.01 -15.95
N PHE A 262 -21.64 35.85 -16.55
CA PHE A 262 -21.96 34.54 -15.99
C PHE A 262 -21.29 34.33 -14.63
N LEU A 263 -19.99 34.62 -14.49
CA LEU A 263 -19.29 34.46 -13.21
C LEU A 263 -19.78 35.46 -12.16
N TYR A 264 -20.13 36.69 -12.55
CA TYR A 264 -20.75 37.67 -11.64
C TYR A 264 -22.17 37.26 -11.20
N GLN A 265 -22.99 36.71 -12.10
CA GLN A 265 -24.31 36.18 -11.72
C GLN A 265 -24.16 34.93 -10.83
N PHE A 266 -23.25 34.01 -11.14
CA PHE A 266 -22.95 32.84 -10.32
C PHE A 266 -22.58 33.26 -8.89
N ASP A 267 -21.65 34.21 -8.76
CA ASP A 267 -21.19 34.72 -7.46
C ASP A 267 -22.32 35.35 -6.65
N ARG A 268 -23.03 36.29 -7.27
CA ARG A 268 -24.15 37.01 -6.65
C ARG A 268 -25.28 36.08 -6.21
N LEU A 269 -25.48 34.96 -6.89
CA LEU A 269 -26.50 33.96 -6.53
C LEU A 269 -26.04 33.09 -5.36
N MET A 270 -24.85 32.52 -5.44
CA MET A 270 -24.31 31.66 -4.38
C MET A 270 -24.23 32.41 -3.05
N ARG A 271 -23.66 33.63 -3.00
CA ARG A 271 -23.55 34.40 -1.74
C ARG A 271 -24.90 34.87 -1.18
N ARG A 272 -25.88 35.13 -2.05
CA ARG A 272 -27.21 35.60 -1.65
C ARG A 272 -28.08 34.49 -1.07
N ASP A 273 -28.05 33.32 -1.69
CA ASP A 273 -29.00 32.24 -1.42
C ASP A 273 -28.40 31.15 -0.51
N HIS A 274 -27.07 31.00 -0.46
CA HIS A 274 -26.38 29.95 0.28
C HIS A 274 -25.32 30.53 1.26
N PRO A 275 -25.62 30.62 2.57
CA PRO A 275 -24.72 31.23 3.55
C PRO A 275 -23.31 30.62 3.62
N TRP A 276 -23.19 29.31 3.36
CA TRP A 276 -21.91 28.60 3.30
C TRP A 276 -21.00 29.03 2.14
N ALA A 277 -21.54 29.76 1.16
CA ALA A 277 -20.81 30.31 0.02
C ALA A 277 -20.53 31.83 0.13
N ASP A 278 -21.00 32.54 1.17
CA ASP A 278 -20.84 34.01 1.32
C ASP A 278 -19.38 34.48 1.27
N HIS A 279 -18.43 33.60 1.61
CA HIS A 279 -16.98 33.84 1.54
C HIS A 279 -16.25 32.85 0.61
N MET A 280 -16.90 32.40 -0.46
CA MET A 280 -16.24 31.54 -1.45
C MET A 280 -15.13 32.29 -2.21
N VAL A 281 -14.10 31.54 -2.61
CA VAL A 281 -12.88 32.05 -3.26
C VAL A 281 -12.72 31.40 -4.63
N PHE A 282 -12.48 32.21 -5.66
CA PHE A 282 -12.12 31.74 -6.99
C PHE A 282 -10.63 31.44 -7.04
N MET A 283 -10.28 30.25 -7.55
CA MET A 283 -8.89 29.84 -7.77
C MET A 283 -8.67 29.51 -9.25
N VAL A 284 -7.82 30.30 -9.92
CA VAL A 284 -7.32 30.01 -11.27
C VAL A 284 -6.05 29.17 -11.17
N GLN A 285 -5.96 28.11 -11.98
CA GLN A 285 -4.82 27.21 -12.04
C GLN A 285 -4.48 26.90 -13.50
N ARG A 286 -3.39 27.46 -14.02
CA ARG A 286 -2.79 27.14 -15.33
C ARG A 286 -1.55 26.28 -15.08
N GLN A 287 -1.56 25.03 -15.57
CA GLN A 287 -0.56 24.00 -15.24
C GLN A 287 -0.13 23.17 -16.46
N GLY A 288 1.07 22.59 -16.39
CA GLY A 288 1.63 21.83 -17.51
C GLY A 288 2.00 22.73 -18.68
N VAL A 289 2.39 23.98 -18.39
CA VAL A 289 2.85 24.97 -19.38
C VAL A 289 4.37 25.08 -19.47
N LYS A 290 5.11 24.16 -18.83
CA LYS A 290 6.54 23.94 -19.09
C LYS A 290 6.85 23.96 -20.59
N GLU A 291 8.05 24.42 -20.94
CA GLU A 291 8.58 24.57 -22.30
C GLU A 291 7.85 25.59 -23.19
N ALA A 292 6.55 25.86 -22.98
CA ALA A 292 5.81 26.88 -23.73
C ALA A 292 6.20 28.34 -23.40
N TYR A 293 6.85 28.57 -22.26
CA TYR A 293 7.24 29.89 -21.75
C TYR A 293 8.75 29.99 -21.45
N GLN A 294 9.59 29.24 -22.18
CA GLN A 294 11.05 29.34 -22.06
C GLN A 294 11.59 30.67 -22.60
N HIS A 295 12.51 31.27 -21.86
CA HIS A 295 13.13 32.57 -22.15
C HIS A 295 14.55 32.66 -21.54
N GLY A 296 15.31 33.66 -21.98
CA GLY A 296 16.65 33.93 -21.46
C GLY A 296 16.67 34.50 -20.03
N CYS A 297 17.88 34.70 -19.52
CA CYS A 297 18.12 35.38 -18.24
C CYS A 297 18.06 36.92 -18.39
N ASP A 298 17.01 37.43 -19.05
CA ASP A 298 16.77 38.85 -19.31
C ASP A 298 15.34 39.27 -18.89
N GLU A 299 15.18 40.52 -18.41
CA GLU A 299 13.92 41.00 -17.84
C GLU A 299 12.89 41.37 -18.92
N ARG A 300 13.31 41.80 -20.11
CA ARG A 300 12.41 42.10 -21.22
C ARG A 300 11.82 40.82 -21.80
N GLU A 301 12.64 39.78 -21.97
CA GLU A 301 12.14 38.46 -22.38
C GLU A 301 11.22 37.86 -21.31
N ALA A 302 11.62 37.93 -20.03
CA ALA A 302 10.78 37.45 -18.93
C ALA A 302 9.45 38.20 -18.79
N ARG A 303 9.40 39.51 -19.05
CA ARG A 303 8.14 40.25 -19.09
C ARG A 303 7.28 39.80 -20.27
N HIS A 304 7.85 39.66 -21.47
CA HIS A 304 7.11 39.20 -22.64
C HIS A 304 6.51 37.80 -22.44
N SER A 305 7.28 36.83 -21.95
CA SER A 305 6.78 35.49 -21.64
C SER A 305 5.77 35.49 -20.49
N LEU A 306 5.84 36.46 -19.56
CA LEU A 306 4.86 36.61 -18.49
C LEU A 306 3.54 37.19 -19.01
N ASP A 307 3.59 38.17 -19.92
CA ASP A 307 2.40 38.73 -20.56
C ASP A 307 1.67 37.64 -21.36
N THR A 308 2.38 36.79 -22.11
CA THR A 308 1.78 35.63 -22.82
C THR A 308 1.41 34.46 -21.89
N LEU A 309 1.96 34.37 -20.67
CA LEU A 309 1.44 33.49 -19.61
C LEU A 309 0.11 34.00 -19.03
N LEU A 310 -0.10 35.32 -19.03
CA LEU A 310 -1.32 35.96 -18.54
C LEU A 310 -2.40 36.09 -19.63
N GLU A 311 -2.09 35.90 -20.91
CA GLU A 311 -3.06 35.96 -22.01
C GLU A 311 -4.35 35.16 -21.74
N GLY A 312 -5.49 35.83 -21.91
CA GLY A 312 -6.84 35.35 -21.55
C GLY A 312 -7.33 35.74 -20.15
N LEU A 313 -6.43 36.20 -19.27
CA LEU A 313 -6.70 36.62 -17.89
C LEU A 313 -6.30 38.10 -17.72
N LEU A 314 -7.14 38.93 -17.10
CA LEU A 314 -6.70 40.28 -16.69
C LEU A 314 -5.94 40.25 -15.37
N GLU A 315 -5.00 41.19 -15.20
CA GLU A 315 -4.53 41.58 -13.87
C GLU A 315 -5.73 42.01 -13.01
N GLN A 316 -5.90 41.37 -11.85
CA GLN A 316 -7.02 41.58 -10.94
C GLN A 316 -6.57 41.62 -9.48
N GLU A 317 -7.38 42.27 -8.64
CA GLU A 317 -7.23 42.24 -7.18
C GLU A 317 -7.28 40.78 -6.66
N GLY A 318 -6.16 40.30 -6.14
CA GLY A 318 -6.02 38.93 -5.67
C GLY A 318 -4.60 38.57 -5.28
N SER A 319 -4.42 37.34 -4.80
CA SER A 319 -3.11 36.76 -4.50
C SER A 319 -2.67 35.85 -5.65
N TRP A 320 -1.82 36.37 -6.54
CA TRP A 320 -1.27 35.64 -7.68
C TRP A 320 0.17 35.18 -7.43
N PHE A 321 0.49 33.97 -7.88
CA PHE A 321 1.78 33.30 -7.73
C PHE A 321 2.19 32.60 -9.03
N VAL A 322 3.49 32.61 -9.33
CA VAL A 322 4.09 31.95 -10.50
C VAL A 322 5.20 31.02 -10.02
N ASP A 323 5.29 29.84 -10.64
CA ASP A 323 6.46 28.96 -10.53
C ASP A 323 7.49 29.37 -11.58
N VAL A 324 8.54 30.08 -11.13
CA VAL A 324 9.65 30.52 -11.97
C VAL A 324 10.72 29.44 -11.95
N GLY A 325 10.93 28.80 -13.10
CA GLY A 325 11.97 27.82 -13.32
C GLY A 325 13.29 28.45 -13.81
N LEU A 326 14.39 27.80 -13.45
CA LEU A 326 15.72 27.97 -14.04
C LEU A 326 16.26 26.56 -14.31
N GLU A 327 16.43 26.23 -15.58
CA GLU A 327 16.97 24.96 -16.05
C GLU A 327 18.40 25.16 -16.55
N ILE A 328 19.32 24.36 -16.02
CA ILE A 328 20.76 24.41 -16.25
C ILE A 328 21.13 23.14 -17.02
N SER A 329 21.87 23.26 -18.12
CA SER A 329 22.27 22.13 -18.95
C SER A 329 23.71 22.24 -19.47
N VAL A 330 24.34 21.09 -19.71
CA VAL A 330 25.67 20.97 -20.35
C VAL A 330 25.54 19.88 -21.42
N PRO A 331 25.82 20.15 -22.71
CA PRO A 331 25.66 19.18 -23.79
C PRO A 331 26.49 17.89 -23.59
N GLY A 332 25.88 16.74 -23.84
CA GLY A 332 26.51 15.41 -23.72
C GLY A 332 26.68 14.91 -22.27
N ARG A 333 26.12 15.61 -21.28
CA ARG A 333 26.35 15.37 -19.85
C ARG A 333 25.07 15.14 -19.06
N CYS A 334 25.23 14.59 -17.86
CA CYS A 334 24.16 14.43 -16.89
C CYS A 334 24.52 15.17 -15.60
N LEU A 335 23.82 16.27 -15.34
CA LEU A 335 23.98 17.06 -14.12
C LEU A 335 23.19 16.42 -12.97
N GLN A 336 23.76 16.46 -11.77
CA GLN A 336 23.07 16.13 -10.52
C GLN A 336 23.38 17.17 -9.44
N TRP A 337 22.40 17.44 -8.59
CA TRP A 337 22.53 18.35 -7.45
C TRP A 337 23.21 17.65 -6.27
N ARG A 338 24.12 18.36 -5.59
CA ARG A 338 24.82 17.88 -4.39
C ARG A 338 24.04 18.17 -3.12
N THR A 339 23.89 17.16 -2.26
CA THR A 339 23.20 17.26 -0.96
C THR A 339 23.84 18.29 -0.01
N ASP A 340 25.16 18.44 -0.03
CA ASP A 340 25.90 19.43 0.78
C ASP A 340 25.68 20.89 0.28
N GLY A 341 25.39 21.05 -1.01
CA GLY A 341 25.16 22.33 -1.66
C GLY A 341 23.84 23.02 -1.27
N HIS A 342 22.86 22.28 -0.73
CA HIS A 342 21.49 22.78 -0.51
C HIS A 342 21.40 24.08 0.31
N ILE A 343 22.20 24.19 1.37
CA ILE A 343 22.26 25.39 2.22
C ILE A 343 22.75 26.59 1.40
N ARG A 344 23.86 26.43 0.67
CA ARG A 344 24.46 27.49 -0.16
C ARG A 344 23.54 27.90 -1.31
N LEU A 345 22.85 26.93 -1.90
CA LEU A 345 21.88 27.16 -2.96
C LEU A 345 20.73 28.05 -2.47
N LEU A 346 20.02 27.70 -1.40
CA LEU A 346 18.96 28.56 -0.84
C LEU A 346 19.48 29.91 -0.36
N GLN A 347 20.64 29.94 0.31
CA GLN A 347 21.25 31.17 0.81
C GLN A 347 21.44 32.18 -0.32
N THR A 348 21.94 31.72 -1.47
CA THR A 348 22.28 32.58 -2.61
C THR A 348 21.08 32.88 -3.52
N THR A 349 20.15 31.93 -3.70
CA THR A 349 19.01 32.09 -4.64
C THR A 349 17.84 32.87 -4.05
N LEU A 350 17.74 32.96 -2.72
CA LEU A 350 16.70 33.74 -2.04
C LEU A 350 17.22 35.05 -1.43
N ASP A 351 18.54 35.25 -1.39
CA ASP A 351 19.22 36.30 -0.62
C ASP A 351 18.77 36.30 0.85
N ILE A 352 19.16 35.24 1.56
CA ILE A 352 18.86 35.03 2.99
C ILE A 352 20.12 34.73 3.79
N THR A 353 20.06 34.91 5.11
CA THR A 353 21.17 34.58 6.00
C THR A 353 21.48 33.08 5.96
N HIS A 354 22.75 32.72 6.22
CA HIS A 354 23.16 31.32 6.30
C HIS A 354 22.31 30.53 7.30
N GLU A 355 22.01 31.11 8.47
CA GLU A 355 21.17 30.46 9.48
C GLU A 355 19.70 30.30 9.04
N HIS A 356 19.13 31.20 8.22
CA HIS A 356 17.80 30.97 7.63
C HIS A 356 17.82 29.83 6.61
N ALA A 357 18.84 29.77 5.74
CA ALA A 357 18.99 28.70 4.75
C ALA A 357 19.23 27.33 5.41
N LYS A 358 20.09 27.29 6.43
CA LYS A 358 20.38 26.14 7.28
C LYS A 358 19.13 25.71 8.04
N ALA A 359 18.40 26.62 8.68
CA ALA A 359 17.13 26.30 9.36
C ALA A 359 16.04 25.79 8.38
N ALA A 360 16.02 26.27 7.14
CA ALA A 360 15.11 25.78 6.10
C ALA A 360 15.46 24.34 5.65
N THR A 361 16.75 23.99 5.59
CA THR A 361 17.27 22.69 5.10
C THR A 361 17.66 21.69 6.19
N LYS A 362 17.53 22.04 7.48
CA LYS A 362 17.61 21.09 8.60
C LYS A 362 16.69 19.90 8.30
N LEU A 363 17.22 18.69 8.34
CA LEU A 363 16.46 17.48 7.99
C LEU A 363 15.16 17.37 8.83
N ASN A 364 15.22 17.67 10.14
CA ASN A 364 14.03 17.61 11.01
C ASN A 364 12.95 18.68 10.72
N ASN A 365 13.20 19.65 9.83
CA ASN A 365 12.17 20.55 9.35
C ASN A 365 11.15 19.79 8.48
N ARG A 366 9.93 19.60 8.99
CA ARG A 366 8.83 18.95 8.27
C ARG A 366 8.48 19.58 6.92
N SER A 367 8.83 20.86 6.69
CA SER A 367 8.59 21.54 5.41
C SER A 367 9.61 21.18 4.33
N TYR A 368 10.77 20.65 4.71
CA TYR A 368 11.86 20.23 3.84
C TYR A 368 11.80 18.72 3.56
N LYS A 369 12.09 18.34 2.32
CA LYS A 369 12.13 16.96 1.84
C LYS A 369 13.32 16.80 0.91
N ARG A 370 14.26 15.93 1.30
CA ARG A 370 15.35 15.46 0.45
C ARG A 370 14.81 14.40 -0.52
N ASP A 371 15.25 14.51 -1.77
CA ASP A 371 14.89 13.63 -2.89
C ASP A 371 16.18 13.00 -3.43
N ILE A 372 16.63 11.94 -2.75
CA ILE A 372 17.88 11.21 -3.08
C ILE A 372 17.80 10.67 -4.51
N ALA A 373 18.83 10.94 -5.31
CA ALA A 373 18.91 10.53 -6.71
C ALA A 373 19.60 9.17 -6.84
N ALA A 374 18.99 8.26 -7.61
CA ALA A 374 19.59 7.00 -8.07
C ALA A 374 20.31 6.13 -7.01
N HIS A 375 19.86 6.17 -5.75
CA HIS A 375 20.46 5.50 -4.57
C HIS A 375 21.76 6.09 -4.00
N LEU A 376 22.12 7.34 -4.32
CA LEU A 376 23.36 7.99 -3.89
C LEU A 376 23.03 9.16 -2.94
N PRO A 377 23.17 9.03 -1.60
CA PRO A 377 22.68 10.04 -0.65
C PRO A 377 23.33 11.42 -0.75
N ASP A 378 24.53 11.50 -1.30
CA ASP A 378 25.23 12.76 -1.57
C ASP A 378 24.71 13.48 -2.83
N LEU A 379 23.86 12.82 -3.63
CA LEU A 379 23.14 13.38 -4.79
C LEU A 379 21.63 13.47 -4.53
N SER A 380 21.04 14.63 -4.84
CA SER A 380 20.31 15.46 -3.87
C SER A 380 19.34 16.43 -4.57
N GLY A 381 18.16 15.99 -5.00
CA GLY A 381 17.04 16.93 -5.15
C GLY A 381 16.52 17.37 -3.77
N PHE A 382 15.76 18.46 -3.70
CA PHE A 382 14.94 18.77 -2.53
C PHE A 382 13.72 19.63 -2.82
N ARG A 383 12.77 19.63 -1.88
CA ARG A 383 11.58 20.47 -1.87
C ARG A 383 11.44 21.12 -0.51
N VAL A 384 11.11 22.40 -0.45
CA VAL A 384 10.90 23.13 0.82
C VAL A 384 9.75 24.13 0.72
N GLN A 385 8.78 24.06 1.65
CA GLN A 385 7.84 25.16 1.85
C GLN A 385 8.50 26.22 2.76
N LEU A 386 8.52 27.47 2.28
CA LEU A 386 9.23 28.58 2.89
C LEU A 386 8.26 29.47 3.67
N ASN A 387 8.67 29.88 4.88
CA ASN A 387 7.95 30.91 5.64
C ASN A 387 8.34 32.34 5.19
N ARG A 388 7.66 33.36 5.72
CA ARG A 388 7.88 34.77 5.31
C ARG A 388 9.33 35.29 5.52
N THR A 389 10.10 34.73 6.45
CA THR A 389 11.51 35.09 6.70
C THR A 389 12.51 34.23 5.90
N GLN A 390 12.08 33.05 5.45
CA GLN A 390 12.86 32.14 4.62
C GLN A 390 12.68 32.41 3.12
N GLY A 391 11.55 33.01 2.70
CA GLY A 391 11.27 33.37 1.31
C GLY A 391 12.14 34.48 0.72
N GLY A 392 12.96 35.15 1.54
CA GLY A 392 13.96 36.12 1.11
C GLY A 392 13.43 37.32 0.33
N GLN A 393 14.28 37.93 -0.50
CA GLN A 393 13.93 39.15 -1.25
C GLN A 393 12.69 38.95 -2.15
N TYR A 394 12.55 37.77 -2.75
CA TYR A 394 11.43 37.44 -3.65
C TYR A 394 10.15 37.06 -2.91
N SER A 395 10.15 36.97 -1.57
CA SER A 395 9.02 36.48 -0.77
C SER A 395 8.54 35.09 -1.20
N ALA A 396 9.45 34.22 -1.63
CA ALA A 396 9.13 32.89 -2.15
C ALA A 396 8.39 32.02 -1.12
N ASN A 397 7.38 31.28 -1.57
CA ASN A 397 6.55 30.40 -0.72
C ASN A 397 7.00 28.93 -0.78
N TYR A 398 7.67 28.54 -1.86
CA TYR A 398 8.10 27.17 -2.12
C TYR A 398 9.34 27.20 -3.00
N ALA A 399 10.28 26.29 -2.74
CA ALA A 399 11.40 26.01 -3.63
C ALA A 399 11.49 24.51 -3.91
N GLN A 400 11.79 24.15 -5.16
CA GLN A 400 11.90 22.77 -5.63
C GLN A 400 13.12 22.63 -6.56
N ILE A 401 14.02 21.71 -6.21
CA ILE A 401 15.32 21.49 -6.82
C ILE A 401 15.36 20.01 -7.24
N TYR A 402 15.55 19.73 -8.53
CA TYR A 402 15.51 18.37 -9.08
C TYR A 402 16.18 18.29 -10.46
N THR A 403 16.13 17.12 -11.10
CA THR A 403 16.77 16.84 -12.41
C THR A 403 15.77 16.31 -13.45
N THR A 404 16.05 16.53 -14.73
CA THR A 404 15.11 16.18 -15.81
C THR A 404 15.08 14.69 -16.18
N ASP A 405 16.00 13.88 -15.65
CA ASP A 405 16.11 12.43 -15.86
C ASP A 405 14.82 11.63 -15.57
N LYS A 406 13.95 12.15 -14.69
CA LYS A 406 12.60 11.62 -14.46
C LYS A 406 11.77 11.47 -15.76
N CYS A 407 12.08 12.23 -16.82
CA CYS A 407 11.36 12.23 -18.10
C CYS A 407 11.24 10.82 -18.71
N GLN A 408 12.28 9.98 -18.58
CA GLN A 408 12.33 8.61 -19.11
C GLN A 408 11.30 7.66 -18.47
N THR A 409 10.68 8.07 -17.36
CA THR A 409 9.71 7.25 -16.60
C THR A 409 8.45 8.01 -16.21
N TYR A 410 8.29 9.26 -16.67
CA TYR A 410 7.19 10.13 -16.25
C TYR A 410 5.83 9.62 -16.73
N HIS A 411 4.81 9.65 -15.86
CA HIS A 411 3.48 9.14 -16.20
C HIS A 411 2.38 9.87 -15.44
N LEU A 412 1.56 10.66 -16.13
CA LEU A 412 0.57 11.53 -15.49
C LEU A 412 -0.76 10.86 -15.11
N SER A 413 -1.09 9.70 -15.69
CA SER A 413 -2.41 9.07 -15.52
C SER A 413 -2.57 8.22 -14.26
N ASP A 414 -1.48 7.90 -13.57
CA ASP A 414 -1.48 7.02 -12.39
C ASP A 414 -1.42 7.82 -11.09
N LYS A 415 -1.74 7.15 -9.97
CA LYS A 415 -1.56 7.66 -8.60
C LYS A 415 -0.10 8.06 -8.29
N HIS A 416 0.85 7.54 -9.07
CA HIS A 416 2.25 7.89 -9.04
C HIS A 416 2.57 8.64 -10.34
N HIS A 417 3.24 9.79 -10.25
CA HIS A 417 3.62 10.58 -11.44
C HIS A 417 4.77 9.95 -12.26
N SER A 418 5.03 8.65 -12.07
CA SER A 418 6.10 7.89 -12.67
C SER A 418 5.68 6.42 -12.83
N LYS A 419 6.28 5.71 -13.78
CA LYS A 419 6.09 4.27 -13.97
C LYS A 419 6.53 3.54 -12.70
N HIS A 420 5.60 2.81 -12.10
CA HIS A 420 5.77 2.12 -10.83
C HIS A 420 5.70 0.59 -11.01
N MET A 421 6.65 -0.14 -10.40
CA MET A 421 6.58 -1.61 -10.32
C MET A 421 5.87 -2.03 -9.03
N THR A 422 4.90 -2.92 -9.15
CA THR A 422 4.23 -3.59 -8.02
C THR A 422 4.93 -4.90 -7.65
N GLY A 423 4.71 -5.39 -6.44
CA GLY A 423 5.17 -6.72 -6.03
C GLY A 423 4.60 -7.84 -6.91
N HIS A 424 3.37 -7.70 -7.41
CA HIS A 424 2.83 -8.68 -8.37
C HIS A 424 3.65 -8.73 -9.67
N GLN A 425 4.05 -7.58 -10.22
CA GLN A 425 4.89 -7.56 -11.43
C GLN A 425 6.25 -8.21 -11.17
N ALA A 426 6.86 -7.98 -10.00
CA ALA A 426 8.17 -8.58 -9.66
C ALA A 426 8.15 -10.12 -9.60
N VAL A 427 7.04 -10.76 -9.20
CA VAL A 427 6.94 -12.24 -9.12
C VAL A 427 6.46 -12.93 -10.40
N VAL A 428 6.47 -12.22 -11.54
CA VAL A 428 6.02 -12.71 -12.86
C VAL A 428 7.00 -12.32 -13.96
N GLY A 429 7.46 -13.30 -14.73
CA GLY A 429 8.41 -13.12 -15.83
C GLY A 429 9.87 -13.32 -15.40
N THR A 430 10.71 -13.65 -16.37
CA THR A 430 12.14 -13.91 -16.19
C THR A 430 12.94 -13.21 -17.30
N PRO A 431 13.46 -11.99 -17.05
CA PRO A 431 13.17 -11.14 -15.89
C PRO A 431 11.74 -10.55 -15.97
N PRO A 432 11.27 -9.83 -14.94
CA PRO A 432 9.99 -9.13 -14.99
C PRO A 432 9.97 -8.05 -16.08
N LYS A 433 8.93 -7.98 -16.92
CA LYS A 433 8.86 -7.07 -18.08
C LYS A 433 9.16 -5.60 -17.75
N TYR A 434 8.78 -5.13 -16.56
CA TYR A 434 9.08 -3.76 -16.11
C TYR A 434 10.60 -3.49 -16.07
N ILE A 435 11.40 -4.49 -15.68
CA ILE A 435 12.85 -4.40 -15.60
C ILE A 435 13.47 -4.35 -17.00
N ASP A 436 12.98 -5.15 -17.96
CA ASP A 436 13.39 -5.06 -19.36
C ASP A 436 13.08 -3.69 -19.96
N ASP A 437 11.85 -3.20 -19.76
CA ASP A 437 11.39 -1.90 -20.26
C ASP A 437 12.25 -0.75 -19.68
N ALA A 438 12.53 -0.78 -18.37
CA ALA A 438 13.37 0.21 -17.70
C ALA A 438 14.84 0.13 -18.12
N PHE A 439 15.41 -1.08 -18.27
CA PHE A 439 16.77 -1.28 -18.75
C PHE A 439 16.94 -0.81 -20.19
N ALA A 440 15.97 -1.12 -21.06
CA ALA A 440 15.95 -0.64 -22.44
C ALA A 440 15.88 0.90 -22.51
N ALA A 441 15.02 1.52 -21.70
CA ALA A 441 14.93 2.98 -21.60
C ALA A 441 16.24 3.62 -21.15
N TYR A 442 16.85 3.14 -20.05
CA TYR A 442 18.12 3.69 -19.56
C TYR A 442 19.29 3.42 -20.52
N ARG A 443 19.30 2.29 -21.22
CA ARG A 443 20.30 2.01 -22.26
C ARG A 443 20.16 3.00 -23.43
N GLN A 444 18.96 3.32 -23.88
CA GLN A 444 18.75 4.34 -24.91
C GLN A 444 19.10 5.75 -24.40
N ALA A 445 18.76 6.06 -23.15
CA ALA A 445 19.11 7.33 -22.52
C ALA A 445 20.65 7.52 -22.40
N SER A 446 21.40 6.46 -22.13
CA SER A 446 22.88 6.48 -22.08
C SER A 446 23.56 6.94 -23.39
N LEU A 447 22.86 6.80 -24.52
CA LEU A 447 23.32 7.19 -25.85
C LEU A 447 22.79 8.55 -26.29
N ASN A 448 21.57 8.91 -25.87
CA ASN A 448 20.79 9.98 -26.49
C ASN A 448 20.30 11.10 -25.55
N THR A 449 20.33 10.90 -24.23
CA THR A 449 19.61 11.76 -23.26
C THR A 449 20.57 12.40 -22.25
N ASP A 450 20.78 13.70 -22.39
CA ASP A 450 21.42 14.54 -21.37
C ASP A 450 20.49 14.71 -20.15
N VAL A 451 21.02 15.20 -19.02
CA VAL A 451 20.21 15.51 -17.83
C VAL A 451 20.49 16.93 -17.37
N SER A 452 19.47 17.78 -17.45
CA SER A 452 19.46 19.13 -16.90
C SER A 452 19.23 19.12 -15.39
N ALA A 453 19.89 20.04 -14.69
CA ALA A 453 19.61 20.38 -13.30
C ALA A 453 18.63 21.56 -13.25
N ARG A 454 17.61 21.50 -12.41
CA ARG A 454 16.51 22.47 -12.41
C ARG A 454 16.16 22.97 -11.01
N LEU A 455 15.97 24.28 -10.91
CA LEU A 455 15.56 25.03 -9.73
C LEU A 455 14.24 25.74 -10.04
N GLU A 456 13.23 25.58 -9.19
CA GLU A 456 11.94 26.25 -9.29
C GLU A 456 11.65 27.01 -7.99
N LEU A 457 11.24 28.28 -8.12
CA LEU A 457 10.76 29.11 -7.02
C LEU A 457 9.31 29.52 -7.26
N ARG A 458 8.41 29.23 -6.31
CA ARG A 458 7.08 29.86 -6.30
C ARG A 458 7.16 31.23 -5.66
N VAL A 459 6.97 32.26 -6.46
CA VAL A 459 7.01 33.67 -6.03
C VAL A 459 5.67 34.37 -6.29
N PRO A 460 5.34 35.45 -5.58
CA PRO A 460 4.22 36.31 -5.95
C PRO A 460 4.41 36.90 -7.36
N LEU A 461 3.33 37.05 -8.14
CA LEU A 461 3.36 37.46 -9.54
C LEU A 461 4.26 38.69 -9.84
N ARG A 462 4.23 39.70 -8.96
CA ARG A 462 5.07 40.91 -9.02
C ARG A 462 6.60 40.68 -8.98
N MET A 463 7.04 39.45 -8.66
CA MET A 463 8.45 39.04 -8.63
C MET A 463 8.80 38.07 -9.77
N ALA A 464 7.86 37.72 -10.65
CA ALA A 464 8.09 36.69 -11.67
C ALA A 464 9.17 37.10 -12.69
N THR A 465 9.24 38.38 -13.09
CA THR A 465 10.30 38.86 -14.00
C THR A 465 11.68 38.86 -13.35
N THR A 466 11.78 39.15 -12.05
CA THR A 466 13.02 39.38 -11.31
C THR A 466 13.56 38.18 -10.52
N ALA A 467 12.74 37.19 -10.19
CA ALA A 467 13.18 35.99 -9.48
C ALA A 467 14.09 35.11 -10.37
N LEU A 468 15.30 34.79 -9.90
CA LEU A 468 16.32 34.05 -10.65
C LEU A 468 16.82 34.77 -11.93
N ILE A 469 16.55 36.08 -12.09
CA ILE A 469 16.87 36.83 -13.32
C ILE A 469 18.34 36.74 -13.74
N SER A 470 19.28 36.83 -12.81
CA SER A 470 20.73 36.79 -13.09
C SER A 470 21.31 35.38 -13.25
N GLY A 471 20.46 34.34 -13.29
CA GLY A 471 20.88 32.94 -13.23
C GLY A 471 21.64 32.59 -11.94
N LEU A 472 22.33 31.46 -11.95
CA LEU A 472 23.30 31.08 -10.91
C LEU A 472 24.72 31.47 -11.36
N ARG A 473 25.53 31.99 -10.43
CA ARG A 473 26.94 32.33 -10.68
C ARG A 473 27.77 31.05 -10.84
N PRO A 474 28.82 31.04 -11.69
CA PRO A 474 29.64 29.83 -11.92
C PRO A 474 30.16 29.15 -10.64
N TRP A 475 30.70 29.92 -9.68
CA TRP A 475 31.17 29.37 -8.39
C TRP A 475 30.10 28.64 -7.58
N LEU A 476 28.82 29.02 -7.74
CA LEU A 476 27.70 28.36 -7.06
C LEU A 476 27.36 27.05 -7.76
N LEU A 477 27.35 27.03 -9.11
CA LEU A 477 27.18 25.80 -9.89
C LEU A 477 28.25 24.77 -9.50
N GLN A 478 29.52 25.20 -9.44
CA GLN A 478 30.65 24.35 -9.05
C GLN A 478 30.48 23.72 -7.66
N ARG A 479 29.95 24.48 -6.70
CA ARG A 479 29.72 24.01 -5.31
C ARG A 479 28.33 23.40 -5.07
N THR A 480 27.52 23.18 -6.11
CA THR A 480 26.16 22.60 -5.98
C THR A 480 25.82 21.54 -7.01
N LEU A 481 26.64 21.35 -8.05
CA LEU A 481 26.45 20.36 -9.11
C LEU A 481 27.66 19.42 -9.28
N VAL A 482 27.39 18.21 -9.77
CA VAL A 482 28.35 17.25 -10.35
C VAL A 482 27.92 16.91 -11.79
N VAL A 483 28.87 16.48 -12.63
CA VAL A 483 28.73 16.45 -14.10
C VAL A 483 29.20 15.12 -14.69
N PHE A 484 28.33 14.12 -14.64
CA PHE A 484 28.63 12.81 -15.21
C PHE A 484 28.58 12.82 -16.74
N SER A 485 29.27 11.88 -17.39
CA SER A 485 28.93 11.51 -18.77
C SER A 485 27.58 10.78 -18.78
N ARG A 486 26.86 10.82 -19.92
CA ARG A 486 25.66 10.00 -20.12
C ARG A 486 25.90 8.50 -19.88
N SER A 487 27.08 8.00 -20.28
CA SER A 487 27.46 6.61 -20.08
C SER A 487 27.66 6.24 -18.60
N ALA A 488 28.19 7.13 -17.77
CA ALA A 488 28.34 6.89 -16.33
C ALA A 488 26.98 6.97 -15.61
N TRP A 489 26.21 8.05 -15.81
CA TRP A 489 24.95 8.25 -15.08
C TRP A 489 23.88 7.21 -15.43
N TRP A 490 23.62 7.01 -16.72
CA TRP A 490 22.63 6.01 -17.15
C TRP A 490 23.19 4.59 -17.04
N GLY A 491 24.51 4.40 -17.20
CA GLY A 491 25.16 3.11 -16.98
C GLY A 491 25.02 2.62 -15.55
N TRP A 492 25.21 3.48 -14.54
CA TRP A 492 24.93 3.18 -13.14
C TRP A 492 23.49 2.65 -12.95
N LYS A 493 22.50 3.32 -13.55
CA LYS A 493 21.10 2.89 -13.49
C LYS A 493 20.86 1.55 -14.21
N CYS A 494 21.49 1.33 -15.36
CA CYS A 494 21.48 0.06 -16.08
C CYS A 494 22.05 -1.08 -15.24
N CYS A 495 23.19 -0.88 -14.54
CA CYS A 495 23.81 -1.89 -13.68
C CYS A 495 22.86 -2.32 -12.54
N ARG A 496 22.28 -1.34 -11.85
CA ARG A 496 21.35 -1.57 -10.73
C ARG A 496 20.05 -2.27 -11.17
N ILE A 497 19.41 -1.82 -12.26
CA ILE A 497 18.21 -2.47 -12.81
C ILE A 497 18.50 -3.87 -13.35
N SER A 498 19.64 -4.06 -14.03
CA SER A 498 20.09 -5.36 -14.52
C SER A 498 20.26 -6.36 -13.37
N ALA A 499 20.96 -5.97 -12.30
CA ALA A 499 21.15 -6.82 -11.13
C ALA A 499 19.83 -7.16 -10.41
N ILE A 500 18.89 -6.22 -10.33
CA ILE A 500 17.53 -6.48 -9.83
C ILE A 500 16.82 -7.52 -10.71
N GLY A 501 16.94 -7.40 -12.03
CA GLY A 501 16.40 -8.35 -13.00
C GLY A 501 16.94 -9.76 -12.85
N SER A 502 18.25 -9.89 -12.67
CA SER A 502 18.91 -11.19 -12.41
C SER A 502 18.35 -11.86 -11.16
N VAL A 503 18.19 -11.13 -10.04
CA VAL A 503 17.62 -11.68 -8.81
C VAL A 503 16.16 -12.11 -9.00
N LEU A 504 15.31 -11.21 -9.50
CA LEU A 504 13.88 -11.48 -9.65
C LEU A 504 13.62 -12.61 -10.67
N GLY A 505 14.40 -12.67 -11.75
CA GLY A 505 14.36 -13.76 -12.72
C GLY A 505 14.73 -15.11 -12.09
N MET A 506 15.82 -15.16 -11.31
CA MET A 506 16.22 -16.40 -10.61
C MET A 506 15.24 -16.81 -9.50
N GLN A 507 14.65 -15.85 -8.78
CA GLN A 507 13.55 -16.13 -7.85
C GLN A 507 12.31 -16.67 -8.61
N ASN A 508 11.99 -16.17 -9.82
CA ASN A 508 10.81 -16.59 -10.58
C ASN A 508 10.95 -17.93 -11.30
N LEU A 509 12.17 -18.38 -11.59
CA LEU A 509 12.46 -19.74 -12.08
C LEU A 509 12.36 -20.80 -10.98
N ALA A 510 12.42 -20.41 -9.70
CA ALA A 510 12.47 -21.34 -8.59
C ALA A 510 11.10 -21.90 -8.17
N PRO A 511 11.06 -23.06 -7.47
CA PRO A 511 9.82 -23.63 -6.94
C PRO A 511 9.04 -22.63 -6.05
N PRO A 512 7.70 -22.56 -6.17
CA PRO A 512 6.87 -21.69 -5.35
C PRO A 512 7.11 -21.83 -3.83
N THR A 513 7.35 -23.05 -3.35
CA THR A 513 7.65 -23.33 -1.93
C THR A 513 8.85 -22.56 -1.39
N ILE A 514 9.81 -22.21 -2.24
CA ILE A 514 11.06 -21.53 -1.85
C ILE A 514 10.94 -20.02 -2.08
N ARG A 515 10.50 -19.58 -3.27
CA ARG A 515 10.43 -18.14 -3.61
C ARG A 515 9.38 -17.33 -2.84
N TYR A 516 8.49 -17.98 -2.10
CA TYR A 516 7.55 -17.34 -1.18
C TYR A 516 7.88 -17.60 0.31
N GLY A 517 9.11 -18.01 0.64
CA GLY A 517 9.65 -17.94 2.01
C GLY A 517 9.92 -16.50 2.45
N HIS A 518 9.97 -16.24 3.76
CA HIS A 518 9.99 -14.88 4.31
C HIS A 518 11.18 -14.05 3.82
N LEU A 519 12.42 -14.55 3.99
CA LEU A 519 13.64 -13.80 3.61
C LEU A 519 13.79 -13.60 2.10
N ALA A 520 13.22 -14.49 1.29
CA ALA A 520 13.18 -14.36 -0.16
C ALA A 520 12.17 -13.29 -0.61
N LEU A 521 10.98 -13.29 -0.01
CA LEU A 521 9.92 -12.34 -0.34
C LEU A 521 10.21 -10.93 0.21
N ASN A 522 10.83 -10.82 1.40
CA ASN A 522 11.43 -9.57 1.87
C ASN A 522 12.35 -8.98 0.79
N LEU A 523 13.30 -9.78 0.26
CA LEU A 523 14.19 -9.36 -0.80
C LEU A 523 13.42 -8.92 -2.05
N THR A 524 12.40 -9.66 -2.48
CA THR A 524 11.53 -9.26 -3.61
C THR A 524 10.94 -7.85 -3.40
N VAL A 525 10.45 -7.54 -2.18
CA VAL A 525 9.86 -6.23 -1.86
C VAL A 525 10.90 -5.13 -1.77
N VAL A 526 12.07 -5.41 -1.21
CA VAL A 526 13.23 -4.49 -1.21
C VAL A 526 13.64 -4.14 -2.65
N LEU A 527 13.70 -5.14 -3.53
CA LEU A 527 14.03 -4.95 -4.95
C LEU A 527 12.95 -4.18 -5.71
N VAL A 528 11.66 -4.34 -5.36
CA VAL A 528 10.57 -3.50 -5.85
C VAL A 528 10.77 -2.05 -5.40
N TRP A 529 11.10 -1.81 -4.13
CA TRP A 529 11.36 -0.46 -3.64
C TRP A 529 12.61 0.16 -4.29
N LEU A 530 13.70 -0.60 -4.50
CA LEU A 530 14.92 -0.15 -5.21
C LEU A 530 14.64 0.17 -6.69
N ALA A 531 13.95 -0.71 -7.41
CA ALA A 531 13.62 -0.48 -8.82
C ALA A 531 12.76 0.78 -9.02
N ASN A 532 11.91 1.11 -8.04
CA ASN A 532 11.10 2.33 -8.06
C ASN A 532 11.87 3.59 -7.62
N SER A 533 12.85 3.47 -6.73
CA SER A 533 13.59 4.61 -6.16
C SER A 533 14.81 5.05 -6.97
N ILE A 534 15.09 4.40 -8.12
CA ILE A 534 16.20 4.77 -9.00
C ILE A 534 15.90 5.95 -9.95
N HIS A 535 14.61 6.22 -10.19
CA HIS A 535 14.08 7.30 -11.05
C HIS A 535 12.98 8.13 -10.38
N SER A 536 12.69 7.86 -9.12
CA SER A 536 11.68 8.59 -8.35
C SER A 536 12.13 8.70 -6.90
N ARG A 537 11.60 9.71 -6.21
CA ARG A 537 11.85 9.92 -4.78
C ARG A 537 11.62 8.62 -3.99
N PRO A 538 12.58 8.14 -3.19
CA PRO A 538 12.38 6.98 -2.34
C PRO A 538 11.18 7.16 -1.40
N ALA A 539 10.34 6.14 -1.26
CA ALA A 539 9.20 6.19 -0.36
C ALA A 539 9.67 6.20 1.11
N ASP A 540 9.24 7.17 1.91
CA ASP A 540 9.68 7.43 3.29
C ASP A 540 8.59 7.21 4.37
N ASP A 541 7.50 6.54 4.00
CA ASP A 541 6.42 6.11 4.89
C ASP A 541 6.81 4.95 5.82
N ASN A 542 6.02 4.72 6.87
CA ASN A 542 6.30 3.72 7.91
C ASN A 542 6.51 2.29 7.37
N GLY A 543 5.78 1.89 6.32
CA GLY A 543 5.94 0.57 5.72
C GLY A 543 7.23 0.44 4.90
N ALA A 544 7.70 1.54 4.30
CA ALA A 544 9.02 1.59 3.67
C ALA A 544 10.16 1.67 4.71
N ARG A 545 9.96 2.38 5.83
CA ARG A 545 10.91 2.42 6.96
C ARG A 545 11.15 1.03 7.54
N ALA A 546 10.08 0.32 7.91
CA ALA A 546 10.16 -1.05 8.41
C ALA A 546 10.85 -1.98 7.40
N LEU A 547 10.50 -1.90 6.11
CA LEU A 547 11.15 -2.66 5.04
C LEU A 547 12.67 -2.44 5.01
N LEU A 548 13.15 -1.19 5.09
CA LEU A 548 14.59 -0.91 5.03
C LEU A 548 15.35 -1.36 6.29
N ILE A 549 14.71 -1.39 7.47
CA ILE A 549 15.31 -1.97 8.69
C ILE A 549 15.66 -3.46 8.46
N THR A 550 14.80 -4.19 7.75
CA THR A 550 15.08 -5.60 7.42
C THR A 550 16.32 -5.79 6.53
N ALA A 551 16.73 -4.79 5.74
CA ALA A 551 17.57 -5.02 4.56
C ALA A 551 18.81 -4.11 4.39
N LEU A 552 18.84 -2.92 4.99
CA LEU A 552 19.97 -1.98 4.92
C LEU A 552 20.84 -2.04 6.19
N PRO A 553 22.09 -1.55 6.14
CA PRO A 553 22.86 -1.23 7.35
C PRO A 553 22.10 -0.25 8.24
N LEU A 554 22.20 -0.42 9.55
CA LEU A 554 21.53 0.38 10.58
C LEU A 554 22.55 1.10 11.47
N THR A 555 22.16 2.23 12.06
CA THR A 555 22.99 2.95 13.03
C THR A 555 22.11 3.72 14.02
N ASN A 556 22.54 3.80 15.28
CA ASN A 556 21.99 4.73 16.27
C ASN A 556 22.63 6.14 16.18
N ASN A 557 23.60 6.38 15.28
CA ASN A 557 24.11 7.73 15.03
C ASN A 557 23.09 8.57 14.23
N HIS A 558 22.12 9.12 14.95
CA HIS A 558 21.05 9.99 14.42
C HIS A 558 21.55 11.33 13.86
N ASN A 559 22.86 11.61 13.93
CA ASN A 559 23.50 12.77 13.30
C ASN A 559 24.27 12.42 12.00
N SER A 560 24.30 11.15 11.59
CA SER A 560 25.02 10.73 10.38
C SER A 560 24.49 11.38 9.10
N ARG A 561 25.37 11.99 8.32
CA ARG A 561 25.02 12.63 7.03
C ARG A 561 24.41 11.65 6.01
N HIS A 562 24.75 10.36 6.15
CA HIS A 562 24.29 9.26 5.30
C HIS A 562 23.04 8.53 5.82
N LEU A 563 22.37 9.03 6.86
CA LEU A 563 21.03 8.54 7.23
C LEU A 563 20.12 8.55 6.01
N PHE A 564 19.44 7.44 5.74
CA PHE A 564 18.60 7.35 4.56
C PHE A 564 17.26 8.08 4.77
N PHE A 565 16.61 7.76 5.90
CA PHE A 565 15.45 8.45 6.42
C PHE A 565 15.79 9.25 7.67
N LEU A 566 14.89 10.15 8.03
CA LEU A 566 14.92 10.84 9.32
C LEU A 566 14.42 9.92 10.44
N PRO A 567 15.18 9.75 11.54
CA PRO A 567 14.63 9.19 12.76
C PRO A 567 13.44 10.02 13.23
N THR A 568 12.41 9.35 13.76
CA THR A 568 11.31 10.03 14.48
C THR A 568 11.75 10.48 15.88
N ALA A 569 10.89 11.21 16.58
CA ALA A 569 11.18 11.58 17.97
C ALA A 569 11.20 10.38 18.93
N ALA A 570 10.54 9.27 18.59
CA ALA A 570 10.64 8.01 19.33
C ALA A 570 11.98 7.32 19.03
N ASP A 571 12.35 7.20 17.75
CA ASP A 571 13.64 6.62 17.31
C ASP A 571 14.85 7.26 18.02
N ILE A 572 14.78 8.58 18.31
CA ILE A 572 15.80 9.32 19.07
C ILE A 572 15.67 9.12 20.59
N ALA A 573 14.46 9.05 21.13
CA ALA A 573 14.23 8.89 22.57
C ALA A 573 14.55 7.47 23.09
N ASP A 574 14.34 6.48 22.24
CA ASP A 574 14.47 5.04 22.55
C ASP A 574 15.81 4.45 22.00
N ASP A 575 16.73 5.29 21.53
CA ASP A 575 18.02 4.97 20.84
C ASP A 575 17.93 3.89 19.74
N LEU A 576 16.86 3.93 18.93
CA LEU A 576 16.62 2.92 17.91
C LEU A 576 17.57 3.07 16.73
N GLU A 577 18.11 1.95 16.24
CA GLU A 577 18.90 1.96 15.01
C GLU A 577 18.03 2.30 13.80
N VAL A 578 18.53 3.17 12.92
CA VAL A 578 17.83 3.61 11.71
C VAL A 578 18.63 3.34 10.43
N PRO A 579 17.97 3.08 9.28
CA PRO A 579 18.65 2.78 8.03
C PRO A 579 19.56 3.91 7.53
N TYR A 580 20.81 3.56 7.22
CA TYR A 580 21.81 4.49 6.67
C TYR A 580 22.64 3.85 5.55
N CYS A 581 23.48 4.66 4.91
CA CYS A 581 24.29 4.27 3.76
C CYS A 581 25.79 4.49 4.06
N PRO A 582 26.46 3.59 4.80
CA PRO A 582 27.86 3.76 5.21
C PRO A 582 28.85 3.99 4.06
N PHE A 583 28.50 3.53 2.86
CA PHE A 583 29.38 3.48 1.68
C PHE A 583 28.89 4.40 0.54
N ASN A 584 28.31 5.55 0.92
CA ASN A 584 27.76 6.58 0.01
C ASN A 584 26.69 6.07 -1.00
N CYS A 585 26.12 4.89 -0.77
CA CYS A 585 25.16 4.22 -1.65
C CYS A 585 24.18 3.35 -0.84
N VAL A 586 22.95 3.19 -1.34
CA VAL A 586 22.01 2.18 -0.83
C VAL A 586 22.47 0.77 -1.25
N PHE A 587 23.37 0.20 -0.48
CA PHE A 587 23.71 -1.22 -0.54
C PHE A 587 22.93 -2.03 0.51
N LEU A 588 22.60 -3.27 0.16
CA LEU A 588 21.94 -4.23 1.04
C LEU A 588 22.96 -4.85 1.99
N LYS A 589 22.59 -5.07 3.26
CA LYS A 589 23.50 -5.56 4.31
C LYS A 589 24.03 -7.00 4.12
N GLY A 590 23.44 -7.74 3.18
CA GLY A 590 23.89 -9.07 2.78
C GLY A 590 22.80 -9.86 2.06
N MET A 591 23.21 -10.63 1.04
CA MET A 591 22.33 -11.53 0.28
C MET A 591 22.96 -12.92 0.14
N MET A 592 22.20 -13.95 0.49
CA MET A 592 22.51 -15.31 0.06
C MET A 592 22.14 -15.49 -1.42
N ALA A 593 22.81 -16.44 -2.05
CA ALA A 593 22.68 -16.74 -3.47
C ALA A 593 23.06 -18.21 -3.72
N PRO A 594 22.74 -18.78 -4.87
CA PRO A 594 23.31 -20.06 -5.29
C PRO A 594 24.84 -19.99 -5.45
N PRO A 595 25.59 -21.06 -5.10
CA PRO A 595 25.10 -22.35 -4.59
C PRO A 595 24.85 -22.40 -3.07
N GLN A 596 25.15 -21.34 -2.31
CA GLN A 596 25.02 -21.35 -0.84
C GLN A 596 23.55 -21.38 -0.34
N SER A 597 22.61 -20.99 -1.20
CA SER A 597 21.15 -21.04 -1.00
C SER A 597 20.49 -21.50 -2.29
N ALA A 598 19.28 -22.07 -2.26
CA ALA A 598 18.63 -22.55 -3.49
C ALA A 598 18.20 -21.36 -4.38
N ILE A 599 17.88 -20.22 -3.75
CA ILE A 599 17.59 -18.95 -4.40
C ILE A 599 18.34 -17.77 -3.77
N PHE A 600 18.10 -16.57 -4.30
CA PHE A 600 18.48 -15.32 -3.65
C PHE A 600 17.49 -14.97 -2.53
N ARG A 601 18.03 -14.63 -1.35
CA ARG A 601 17.32 -14.12 -0.16
C ARG A 601 18.22 -13.16 0.62
N LEU A 602 17.67 -12.38 1.56
CA LEU A 602 18.48 -11.64 2.53
C LEU A 602 19.26 -12.62 3.42
N THR A 603 20.50 -12.29 3.83
CA THR A 603 21.26 -13.12 4.78
C THR A 603 20.79 -12.97 6.22
N HIS A 604 20.17 -11.84 6.57
CA HIS A 604 19.74 -11.52 7.93
C HIS A 604 18.63 -10.48 7.84
N GLY A 605 17.62 -10.57 8.70
CA GLY A 605 16.60 -9.52 8.82
C GLY A 605 15.35 -10.00 9.53
N GLU A 606 14.62 -9.06 10.12
CA GLU A 606 13.26 -9.31 10.61
C GLU A 606 12.34 -9.67 9.44
N ILE A 607 11.32 -10.48 9.71
CA ILE A 607 10.26 -10.80 8.75
C ILE A 607 9.44 -9.52 8.51
N MET A 608 9.17 -9.16 7.24
CA MET A 608 8.36 -7.97 6.96
C MET A 608 6.94 -8.12 7.51
N ASP A 609 6.37 -7.03 8.04
CA ASP A 609 5.03 -7.06 8.59
C ASP A 609 3.95 -7.22 7.50
N ASP A 610 2.78 -7.70 7.92
CA ASP A 610 1.66 -7.96 7.00
C ASP A 610 1.15 -6.68 6.32
N LYS A 611 1.36 -5.51 6.94
CA LYS A 611 1.03 -4.20 6.34
C LYS A 611 1.95 -3.88 5.16
N CYS A 612 3.24 -4.19 5.29
CA CYS A 612 4.21 -4.10 4.19
C CYS A 612 3.85 -5.07 3.06
N CYS A 613 3.56 -6.34 3.38
CA CYS A 613 3.12 -7.31 2.38
C CYS A 613 1.83 -6.86 1.65
N LEU A 614 0.83 -6.36 2.39
CA LEU A 614 -0.40 -5.78 1.84
C LEU A 614 -0.12 -4.57 0.94
N LYS A 615 0.81 -3.68 1.33
CA LYS A 615 1.18 -2.48 0.56
C LYS A 615 1.78 -2.83 -0.81
N TYR A 616 2.62 -3.85 -0.90
CA TYR A 616 3.36 -4.17 -2.13
C TYR A 616 2.72 -5.27 -2.99
N PHE A 617 1.97 -6.21 -2.41
CA PHE A 617 1.30 -7.31 -3.13
C PHE A 617 -0.24 -7.24 -3.14
N GLY A 618 -0.85 -6.39 -2.31
CA GLY A 618 -2.30 -6.37 -2.10
C GLY A 618 -2.83 -7.56 -1.28
N LEU A 619 -1.95 -8.31 -0.61
CA LEU A 619 -2.25 -9.52 0.17
C LEU A 619 -1.33 -9.59 1.39
N THR A 620 -1.80 -10.19 2.49
CA THR A 620 -0.94 -10.63 3.61
C THR A 620 0.02 -11.73 3.17
N PHE A 621 1.07 -12.00 3.95
CA PHE A 621 2.07 -13.02 3.65
C PHE A 621 1.42 -14.39 3.44
N GLU A 622 0.61 -14.85 4.39
CA GLU A 622 -0.06 -16.14 4.30
C GLU A 622 -1.13 -16.16 3.19
N ALA A 623 -1.81 -15.04 2.89
CA ALA A 623 -2.73 -14.99 1.76
C ALA A 623 -2.00 -15.06 0.40
N LEU A 624 -0.80 -14.48 0.29
CA LEU A 624 0.03 -14.60 -0.90
C LEU A 624 0.60 -16.02 -1.03
N ARG A 625 1.15 -16.57 0.06
CA ARG A 625 1.69 -17.93 0.14
C ARG A 625 0.61 -18.96 -0.24
N ALA A 626 -0.55 -18.92 0.39
CA ALA A 626 -1.67 -19.81 0.06
C ALA A 626 -2.15 -19.67 -1.40
N LYS A 627 -2.15 -18.46 -1.96
CA LYS A 627 -2.56 -18.17 -3.35
C LYS A 627 -1.53 -18.57 -4.41
N ARG A 628 -0.25 -18.74 -4.04
CA ARG A 628 0.85 -18.94 -4.99
C ARG A 628 1.64 -20.24 -4.82
N VAL A 629 1.63 -20.85 -3.63
CA VAL A 629 2.31 -22.13 -3.34
C VAL A 629 1.39 -23.33 -3.60
N HIS A 630 0.08 -23.23 -3.31
CA HIS A 630 -0.87 -24.33 -3.53
C HIS A 630 -1.32 -24.44 -4.99
N VAL A 631 -0.71 -25.37 -5.74
CA VAL A 631 -0.86 -25.54 -7.21
C VAL A 631 -2.20 -26.18 -7.64
N GLY A 632 -3.29 -25.94 -6.90
CA GLY A 632 -4.62 -26.50 -7.24
C GLY A 632 -5.83 -25.95 -6.46
N ILE A 633 -5.66 -24.94 -5.60
CA ILE A 633 -6.72 -24.49 -4.66
C ILE A 633 -6.78 -22.95 -4.58
N LEU A 634 -7.34 -22.29 -5.60
CA LEU A 634 -7.55 -20.82 -5.62
C LEU A 634 -8.83 -20.43 -4.86
N THR A 635 -8.74 -19.64 -3.78
CA THR A 635 -9.88 -19.19 -2.95
C THR A 635 -10.59 -17.97 -3.55
N LYS A 636 -11.93 -17.98 -3.53
CA LYS A 636 -12.73 -16.80 -3.91
C LYS A 636 -12.59 -15.66 -2.91
N ASP A 637 -12.24 -15.99 -1.67
CA ASP A 637 -12.20 -15.10 -0.51
C ASP A 637 -11.11 -14.01 -0.62
N THR A 638 -10.19 -14.11 -1.60
CA THR A 638 -9.27 -13.00 -1.97
C THR A 638 -9.90 -11.98 -2.93
N VAL A 639 -11.22 -12.05 -3.17
CA VAL A 639 -12.03 -11.02 -3.81
C VAL A 639 -13.26 -10.75 -2.93
N THR A 640 -13.42 -9.50 -2.51
CA THR A 640 -14.46 -9.05 -1.57
C THR A 640 -15.87 -9.51 -1.95
N ALA A 641 -16.41 -10.49 -1.20
CA ALA A 641 -17.77 -10.97 -1.32
C ALA A 641 -18.56 -10.63 -0.05
N LYS A 642 -19.77 -10.07 -0.19
CA LYS A 642 -20.56 -9.52 0.93
C LYS A 642 -21.17 -10.55 1.89
N ASN A 643 -21.05 -11.84 1.61
CA ASN A 643 -21.59 -12.89 2.45
C ASN A 643 -20.44 -13.54 3.22
N ILE A 644 -20.49 -13.52 4.56
CA ILE A 644 -19.59 -14.28 5.41
C ILE A 644 -20.21 -15.69 5.57
N PRO A 645 -19.71 -16.74 4.90
CA PRO A 645 -20.16 -18.10 5.18
C PRO A 645 -19.70 -18.51 6.59
N THR A 646 -20.52 -19.24 7.34
CA THR A 646 -20.18 -19.73 8.67
C THR A 646 -18.89 -20.59 8.61
N MET A 647 -17.80 -20.02 9.12
CA MET A 647 -16.44 -20.53 8.95
C MET A 647 -16.18 -21.76 9.84
N LYS A 648 -16.71 -22.95 9.47
CA LYS A 648 -16.23 -24.21 10.09
C LYS A 648 -14.69 -24.26 10.01
N ALA A 649 -14.04 -24.63 11.11
CA ALA A 649 -12.58 -24.62 11.26
C ALA A 649 -11.87 -25.63 10.34
N ARG A 650 -10.52 -25.63 10.34
CA ARG A 650 -9.70 -26.73 9.80
C ARG A 650 -10.04 -28.03 10.55
N THR A 651 -9.94 -29.19 9.93
CA THR A 651 -9.99 -30.45 10.67
C THR A 651 -8.74 -30.61 11.55
N THR A 652 -8.90 -31.37 12.62
CA THR A 652 -7.81 -31.76 13.53
C THR A 652 -7.27 -33.13 13.14
N SER A 653 -6.01 -33.41 13.50
CA SER A 653 -5.38 -34.68 13.17
C SER A 653 -6.03 -35.86 13.90
N ASN A 654 -6.04 -37.01 13.21
CA ASN A 654 -6.55 -38.29 13.72
C ASN A 654 -5.79 -38.70 15.00
N LEU A 655 -6.49 -39.28 15.97
CA LEU A 655 -5.93 -39.68 17.27
C LEU A 655 -5.01 -40.90 17.18
N ASN A 656 -5.22 -41.79 16.20
CA ASN A 656 -4.33 -42.91 15.96
C ASN A 656 -3.07 -42.42 15.24
N VAL A 657 -2.10 -41.97 16.04
CA VAL A 657 -0.84 -41.43 15.53
C VAL A 657 -0.06 -42.49 14.75
N ASN A 658 -0.05 -43.76 15.17
CA ASN A 658 0.74 -44.84 14.55
C ASN A 658 -0.12 -46.08 14.23
N PRO A 659 -0.95 -46.03 13.16
CA PRO A 659 -1.80 -47.15 12.78
C PRO A 659 -1.00 -48.29 12.15
N PRO A 660 -1.42 -49.56 12.32
CA PRO A 660 -0.85 -50.68 11.57
C PRO A 660 -1.09 -50.48 10.07
N ILE A 661 -0.08 -50.78 9.25
CA ILE A 661 -0.10 -50.54 7.80
C ILE A 661 -1.27 -51.31 7.15
N ASP A 662 -2.09 -50.61 6.35
CA ASP A 662 -3.24 -51.23 5.68
C ASP A 662 -2.80 -52.32 4.67
N PRO A 663 -3.42 -53.53 4.65
CA PRO A 663 -3.00 -54.64 3.79
C PRO A 663 -3.10 -54.41 2.27
N TYR A 664 -3.82 -53.39 1.81
CA TYR A 664 -3.82 -52.95 0.40
C TYR A 664 -2.70 -51.94 0.13
N ILE A 665 -2.36 -51.11 1.12
CA ILE A 665 -1.26 -50.14 1.04
C ILE A 665 0.10 -50.83 1.15
N ALA A 666 0.25 -51.88 1.96
CA ALA A 666 1.46 -52.70 2.06
C ALA A 666 1.88 -53.35 0.71
N ARG A 667 0.97 -53.43 -0.27
CA ARG A 667 1.23 -53.98 -1.63
C ARG A 667 1.69 -52.92 -2.64
N LEU A 668 1.58 -51.64 -2.28
CA LEU A 668 1.99 -50.53 -3.13
C LEU A 668 3.52 -50.57 -3.32
N PRO A 669 4.06 -50.48 -4.55
CA PRO A 669 5.50 -50.32 -4.74
C PRO A 669 6.00 -49.08 -4.01
N SER A 670 7.11 -49.18 -3.29
CA SER A 670 7.63 -48.12 -2.42
C SER A 670 7.67 -46.77 -3.13
N ILE A 671 6.76 -45.87 -2.77
CA ILE A 671 6.73 -44.54 -3.35
C ILE A 671 7.79 -43.72 -2.63
N GLN A 672 8.83 -43.33 -3.36
CA GLN A 672 9.63 -42.16 -3.00
C GLN A 672 8.71 -40.94 -3.05
N ILE A 673 7.95 -40.71 -1.98
CA ILE A 673 7.28 -39.45 -1.72
C ILE A 673 8.44 -38.50 -1.38
N PRO A 674 8.72 -37.46 -2.18
CA PRO A 674 9.75 -36.52 -1.78
C PRO A 674 9.42 -35.98 -0.39
N VAL A 675 10.41 -35.98 0.49
CA VAL A 675 10.37 -35.19 1.72
C VAL A 675 10.00 -33.77 1.28
N PRO A 676 8.86 -33.19 1.73
CA PRO A 676 8.36 -31.90 1.26
C PRO A 676 9.50 -30.90 1.17
N GLY A 677 9.77 -30.45 -0.07
CA GLY A 677 11.14 -30.23 -0.56
C GLY A 677 12.06 -29.59 0.47
N ARG A 678 12.98 -30.40 1.04
CA ARG A 678 13.95 -30.06 2.11
C ARG A 678 14.11 -28.55 2.24
N GLY A 679 13.51 -27.98 3.29
CA GLY A 679 13.51 -26.53 3.51
C GLY A 679 14.92 -25.96 3.44
N GLU A 680 15.07 -24.71 2.97
CA GLU A 680 16.40 -24.17 2.76
C GLU A 680 17.17 -24.16 4.09
N TYR A 681 18.25 -24.94 4.18
CA TYR A 681 19.07 -24.97 5.38
C TYR A 681 20.11 -23.85 5.34
N GLY A 682 20.25 -23.15 6.47
CA GLY A 682 21.24 -22.10 6.68
C GLY A 682 20.99 -21.44 8.03
N PRO A 683 22.04 -21.07 8.79
CA PRO A 683 21.89 -20.53 10.16
C PRO A 683 21.17 -19.17 10.20
N ASP A 684 20.88 -18.58 9.04
CA ASP A 684 20.09 -17.37 8.84
C ASP A 684 18.58 -17.57 8.82
N MET A 685 18.09 -18.81 8.62
CA MET A 685 16.66 -19.06 8.42
C MET A 685 15.88 -19.02 9.74
N PRO A 686 14.68 -18.37 9.78
CA PRO A 686 13.83 -18.35 10.96
C PRO A 686 13.48 -19.75 11.48
N TYR A 687 13.42 -19.93 12.80
CA TYR A 687 13.12 -21.22 13.44
C TYR A 687 11.78 -21.85 12.98
N ASN A 688 10.79 -21.00 12.69
CA ASN A 688 9.48 -21.39 12.16
C ASN A 688 9.48 -21.71 10.65
N GLU A 689 10.53 -21.37 9.90
CA GLU A 689 10.76 -21.89 8.54
C GLU A 689 11.63 -23.16 8.54
N TYR A 690 12.49 -23.33 9.56
CA TYR A 690 13.24 -24.57 9.82
C TYR A 690 12.34 -25.76 10.15
N HIS A 691 11.40 -25.56 11.09
CA HIS A 691 10.55 -26.63 11.62
C HIS A 691 9.18 -26.69 10.93
N VAL A 692 9.16 -27.24 9.72
CA VAL A 692 8.11 -28.22 9.42
C VAL A 692 8.56 -29.50 10.09
N ASP A 693 7.83 -29.94 11.12
CA ASP A 693 8.10 -31.23 11.77
C ASP A 693 7.81 -32.37 10.79
N LEU A 694 8.84 -32.73 10.02
CA LEU A 694 8.88 -33.89 9.15
C LEU A 694 8.89 -35.13 10.06
N PRO A 695 7.81 -35.92 10.10
CA PRO A 695 7.80 -37.10 10.95
C PRO A 695 8.87 -38.06 10.46
N GLU A 696 9.68 -38.63 11.37
CA GLU A 696 10.80 -39.55 11.06
C GLU A 696 10.38 -40.86 10.38
N HIS A 697 9.09 -41.00 10.06
CA HIS A 697 8.52 -42.08 9.28
C HIS A 697 9.00 -42.02 7.82
N HIS A 698 10.22 -42.51 7.58
CA HIS A 698 10.75 -42.83 6.27
C HIS A 698 9.88 -43.85 5.50
N ASP A 699 8.96 -44.55 6.19
CA ASP A 699 8.01 -45.46 5.55
C ASP A 699 6.83 -44.73 4.87
N SER A 700 6.82 -44.84 3.54
CA SER A 700 5.72 -44.38 2.68
C SER A 700 4.38 -45.08 2.96
N HIS A 701 4.38 -46.36 3.36
CA HIS A 701 3.17 -47.15 3.58
C HIS A 701 2.43 -46.73 4.84
N LEU A 702 3.16 -46.54 5.95
CA LEU A 702 2.63 -45.93 7.16
C LEU A 702 2.08 -44.52 6.89
N ARG A 703 2.81 -43.66 6.14
CA ARG A 703 2.33 -42.31 5.79
C ARG A 703 1.01 -42.34 4.98
N ILE A 704 0.86 -43.27 4.04
CA ILE A 704 -0.37 -43.43 3.25
C ILE A 704 -1.49 -44.09 4.10
N THR A 705 -1.16 -44.92 5.08
CA THR A 705 -2.14 -45.45 6.03
C THR A 705 -2.68 -44.35 6.95
N LYS A 706 -1.81 -43.46 7.48
CA LYS A 706 -2.22 -42.26 8.22
C LYS A 706 -3.13 -41.36 7.36
N LEU A 707 -2.86 -41.24 6.05
CA LEU A 707 -3.71 -40.51 5.10
C LEU A 707 -5.13 -41.09 4.98
N LEU A 708 -5.29 -42.42 4.96
CA LEU A 708 -6.60 -43.08 4.90
C LEU A 708 -7.43 -42.88 6.17
N ASN A 709 -6.79 -42.93 7.35
CA ASN A 709 -7.48 -42.67 8.61
C ASN A 709 -7.80 -41.16 8.80
N GLN A 710 -6.94 -40.27 8.29
CA GLN A 710 -7.26 -38.85 8.23
C GLN A 710 -8.42 -38.56 7.26
N PHE A 711 -8.54 -39.30 6.15
CA PHE A 711 -9.69 -39.18 5.23
C PHE A 711 -11.01 -39.45 5.95
N ALA A 712 -11.12 -40.58 6.64
CA ALA A 712 -12.37 -40.96 7.31
C ALA A 712 -12.72 -40.02 8.46
N SER A 713 -11.72 -39.68 9.29
CA SER A 713 -11.89 -38.66 10.33
C SER A 713 -12.30 -37.30 9.76
N ASP A 714 -11.67 -36.82 8.69
CA ASP A 714 -11.99 -35.52 8.10
C ASP A 714 -13.41 -35.46 7.54
N ILE A 715 -13.86 -36.53 6.87
CA ILE A 715 -15.23 -36.66 6.36
C ILE A 715 -16.24 -36.48 7.50
N MET A 716 -16.04 -37.18 8.62
CA MET A 716 -16.95 -37.15 9.76
C MET A 716 -16.85 -35.85 10.58
N GLN A 717 -15.65 -35.31 10.77
CA GLN A 717 -15.43 -33.96 11.35
C GLN A 717 -16.13 -32.85 10.54
N LYS A 718 -16.35 -33.04 9.24
CA LYS A 718 -17.07 -32.08 8.37
C LYS A 718 -18.59 -32.34 8.25
N CYS A 719 -19.15 -33.28 9.01
CA CYS A 719 -20.59 -33.49 9.06
C CYS A 719 -21.34 -32.26 9.61
N GLY A 720 -22.66 -32.23 9.39
CA GLY A 720 -23.51 -31.05 9.55
C GLY A 720 -24.07 -30.87 10.95
N ASN A 721 -24.71 -29.71 11.12
CA ASN A 721 -25.62 -29.43 12.22
C ASN A 721 -27.02 -29.33 11.61
N SER A 722 -28.02 -29.79 12.34
CA SER A 722 -29.44 -29.74 11.97
C SER A 722 -29.87 -28.29 11.76
N LYS A 723 -30.85 -28.06 10.88
CA LYS A 723 -31.62 -26.81 10.82
C LYS A 723 -33.01 -26.94 11.44
N ASP A 724 -33.43 -28.17 11.71
CA ASP A 724 -34.83 -28.53 11.97
C ASP A 724 -35.15 -28.53 13.48
N GLN A 725 -34.19 -28.12 14.33
CA GLN A 725 -34.28 -28.06 15.79
C GLN A 725 -33.66 -26.74 16.27
N HIS A 726 -34.19 -26.14 17.33
CA HIS A 726 -33.64 -24.92 17.95
C HIS A 726 -32.45 -25.27 18.85
N GLY A 727 -31.32 -25.64 18.24
CA GLY A 727 -30.07 -25.97 18.94
C GLY A 727 -28.98 -26.44 17.96
N ASP A 728 -27.71 -26.36 18.36
CA ASP A 728 -26.56 -26.64 17.48
C ASP A 728 -26.31 -28.16 17.23
N THR A 729 -27.37 -28.98 17.26
CA THR A 729 -27.30 -30.45 17.25
C THR A 729 -26.68 -30.97 15.95
N SER A 730 -25.63 -31.79 16.06
CA SER A 730 -25.00 -32.38 14.88
C SER A 730 -25.88 -33.50 14.30
N HIS A 731 -25.95 -33.64 12.97
CA HIS A 731 -26.64 -34.78 12.35
C HIS A 731 -25.97 -36.14 12.67
N CYS A 732 -24.70 -36.12 13.05
CA CYS A 732 -23.92 -37.28 13.47
C CYS A 732 -23.93 -37.39 15.00
N LYS A 733 -24.24 -38.59 15.53
CA LYS A 733 -24.30 -38.91 16.97
C LYS A 733 -22.93 -38.79 17.64
N ILE A 734 -21.90 -39.39 17.02
CA ILE A 734 -20.52 -39.45 17.52
C ILE A 734 -20.04 -38.05 17.91
N ALA A 735 -19.46 -37.87 19.10
CA ALA A 735 -19.10 -36.55 19.58
C ALA A 735 -17.96 -35.90 18.75
N LYS A 736 -17.81 -34.58 18.85
CA LYS A 736 -16.84 -33.80 18.03
C LYS A 736 -15.39 -34.29 18.22
N PHE A 737 -15.05 -34.83 19.40
CA PHE A 737 -13.73 -35.38 19.71
C PHE A 737 -13.53 -36.77 19.08
N ASP A 738 -14.45 -37.72 19.26
CA ASP A 738 -14.27 -39.12 18.85
C ASP A 738 -14.26 -39.31 17.32
N ARG A 739 -14.84 -38.35 16.59
CA ARG A 739 -14.65 -38.22 15.12
C ARG A 739 -13.17 -38.16 14.71
N ARG A 740 -12.25 -37.84 15.63
CA ARG A 740 -10.79 -37.90 15.44
C ARG A 740 -10.21 -39.31 15.54
N GLY A 741 -10.88 -40.25 16.21
CA GLY A 741 -10.45 -41.66 16.27
C GLY A 741 -10.84 -42.47 15.04
N ILE A 742 -11.86 -42.03 14.29
CA ILE A 742 -12.44 -42.76 13.16
C ILE A 742 -11.40 -43.14 12.10
N THR A 743 -11.26 -44.45 11.87
CA THR A 743 -10.45 -45.08 10.80
C THR A 743 -11.27 -45.32 9.54
N ILE A 744 -10.63 -45.64 8.42
CA ILE A 744 -11.34 -45.88 7.14
C ILE A 744 -12.36 -47.04 7.20
N ASP A 745 -12.11 -48.05 8.01
CA ASP A 745 -12.98 -49.23 8.11
C ASP A 745 -14.32 -48.97 8.82
N PHE A 746 -14.51 -47.79 9.42
CA PHE A 746 -15.82 -47.30 9.88
C PHE A 746 -16.88 -47.29 8.77
N PHE A 747 -16.46 -47.05 7.52
CA PHE A 747 -17.35 -47.08 6.35
C PHE A 747 -17.71 -48.50 5.85
N ASN A 748 -17.24 -49.55 6.53
CA ASN A 748 -17.70 -50.93 6.30
C ASN A 748 -18.94 -51.28 7.13
N ASP A 749 -19.19 -50.60 8.25
CA ASP A 749 -20.33 -50.87 9.13
C ASP A 749 -21.63 -50.36 8.49
N THR A 750 -22.67 -51.19 8.44
CA THR A 750 -23.97 -50.79 7.87
C THR A 750 -24.98 -50.31 8.91
N THR A 751 -24.64 -50.35 10.21
CA THR A 751 -25.49 -49.88 11.32
C THR A 751 -25.42 -48.36 11.45
N LEU A 752 -26.17 -47.67 10.58
CA LEU A 752 -26.11 -46.20 10.49
C LEU A 752 -26.76 -45.48 11.68
N SER A 753 -27.55 -46.19 12.48
CA SER A 753 -28.16 -45.73 13.74
C SER A 753 -27.11 -45.33 14.77
N ASP A 754 -25.88 -45.84 14.71
CA ASP A 754 -24.81 -45.53 15.67
C ASP A 754 -24.07 -44.24 15.28
N ALA A 755 -23.98 -44.01 13.98
CA ALA A 755 -23.27 -42.88 13.40
C ALA A 755 -24.13 -41.60 13.32
N PHE A 756 -25.44 -41.72 13.16
CA PHE A 756 -26.34 -40.59 12.85
C PHE A 756 -27.68 -40.66 13.57
N TRP A 757 -28.32 -39.50 13.77
CA TRP A 757 -29.71 -39.41 14.23
C TRP A 757 -30.72 -39.68 13.12
N ARG A 758 -30.32 -39.44 11.86
CA ARG A 758 -31.10 -39.64 10.64
C ARG A 758 -30.20 -39.54 9.42
N VAL A 759 -30.52 -40.24 8.34
CA VAL A 759 -29.81 -40.22 7.04
C VAL A 759 -30.77 -40.29 5.87
N GLN A 760 -30.33 -39.82 4.71
CA GLN A 760 -30.90 -40.16 3.39
C GLN A 760 -29.92 -41.13 2.72
N TRP A 761 -30.36 -42.30 2.27
CA TRP A 761 -29.49 -43.29 1.64
C TRP A 761 -30.07 -43.83 0.33
N ARG A 762 -29.20 -44.39 -0.51
CA ARG A 762 -29.56 -45.22 -1.68
C ARG A 762 -28.38 -46.09 -2.10
N TYR A 763 -28.61 -47.08 -2.94
CA TYR A 763 -27.53 -47.77 -3.67
C TYR A 763 -26.95 -46.89 -4.79
N GLN A 764 -25.69 -47.13 -5.16
CA GLN A 764 -25.06 -46.50 -6.32
C GLN A 764 -25.84 -46.76 -7.60
N ASN A 765 -25.89 -45.78 -8.50
CA ASN A 765 -26.39 -46.01 -9.84
C ASN A 765 -25.38 -46.85 -10.64
N MET A 766 -25.85 -47.94 -11.24
CA MET A 766 -25.04 -48.87 -12.03
C MET A 766 -24.77 -48.38 -13.47
N THR A 767 -25.34 -47.25 -13.90
CA THR A 767 -24.94 -46.60 -15.16
C THR A 767 -23.47 -46.15 -15.10
N SER A 768 -22.71 -46.39 -16.17
CA SER A 768 -21.30 -45.95 -16.27
C SER A 768 -21.18 -44.44 -16.59
N PRO A 769 -20.26 -43.69 -15.96
CA PRO A 769 -19.44 -44.08 -14.80
C PRO A 769 -20.29 -44.12 -13.53
N THR A 770 -20.05 -45.09 -12.65
CA THR A 770 -20.92 -45.29 -11.48
C THR A 770 -20.77 -44.18 -10.45
N ASP A 771 -21.75 -44.03 -9.55
CA ASP A 771 -21.62 -43.09 -8.43
C ASP A 771 -20.36 -43.37 -7.60
N TRP A 772 -19.95 -44.63 -7.43
CA TRP A 772 -18.76 -44.98 -6.64
C TRP A 772 -17.46 -44.49 -7.29
N GLU A 773 -17.32 -44.64 -8.62
CA GLU A 773 -16.20 -44.09 -9.37
C GLU A 773 -16.17 -42.56 -9.32
N LYS A 774 -17.36 -41.93 -9.40
CA LYS A 774 -17.52 -40.48 -9.29
C LYS A 774 -17.11 -39.96 -7.91
N ILE A 775 -17.63 -40.54 -6.82
CA ILE A 775 -17.27 -40.20 -5.43
C ILE A 775 -15.75 -40.37 -5.25
N PHE A 776 -15.18 -41.49 -5.73
CA PHE A 776 -13.74 -41.73 -5.67
C PHE A 776 -12.90 -40.72 -6.48
N SER A 777 -13.41 -40.26 -7.63
CA SER A 777 -12.76 -39.23 -8.44
C SER A 777 -12.74 -37.85 -7.79
N ILE A 778 -13.65 -37.60 -6.84
CA ILE A 778 -13.76 -36.34 -6.08
C ILE A 778 -12.91 -36.41 -4.80
N CYS A 779 -12.95 -37.52 -4.06
CA CYS A 779 -12.18 -37.69 -2.82
C CYS A 779 -10.66 -37.82 -3.08
N PHE A 780 -10.26 -38.56 -4.12
CA PHE A 780 -8.85 -38.83 -4.43
C PHE A 780 -8.52 -38.49 -5.89
N PRO A 781 -8.65 -37.22 -6.31
CA PRO A 781 -8.64 -36.85 -7.72
C PRO A 781 -7.32 -37.14 -8.44
N HIS A 782 -7.35 -37.12 -9.77
CA HIS A 782 -6.16 -37.27 -10.61
C HIS A 782 -5.17 -36.09 -10.45
N PRO A 783 -3.87 -36.30 -10.78
CA PRO A 783 -2.91 -35.22 -10.90
C PRO A 783 -3.44 -34.07 -11.77
N LYS A 784 -3.09 -32.82 -11.43
CA LYS A 784 -3.58 -31.58 -12.07
C LYS A 784 -5.08 -31.27 -11.90
N HIS A 785 -5.84 -32.03 -11.12
CA HIS A 785 -7.21 -31.63 -10.77
C HIS A 785 -7.21 -30.37 -9.90
N VAL A 786 -8.03 -29.38 -10.28
CA VAL A 786 -8.22 -28.11 -9.58
C VAL A 786 -9.65 -28.10 -9.02
N LEU A 787 -9.78 -27.86 -7.71
CA LEU A 787 -11.10 -27.77 -7.08
C LEU A 787 -11.90 -26.56 -7.62
N PRO A 788 -13.23 -26.68 -7.82
CA PRO A 788 -14.07 -25.54 -8.12
C PRO A 788 -13.89 -24.39 -7.13
N VAL A 789 -14.03 -23.15 -7.59
CA VAL A 789 -13.93 -21.96 -6.74
C VAL A 789 -15.06 -21.89 -5.69
N SER A 790 -16.14 -22.64 -5.89
CA SER A 790 -17.25 -22.86 -4.95
C SER A 790 -17.04 -23.94 -3.90
N SER A 791 -15.89 -24.66 -3.91
CA SER A 791 -15.65 -25.81 -3.02
C SER A 791 -15.60 -25.47 -1.53
N GLN A 792 -16.62 -25.95 -0.81
CA GLN A 792 -16.72 -25.92 0.64
C GLN A 792 -16.02 -27.13 1.26
N ASN A 793 -15.51 -26.98 2.48
CA ASN A 793 -14.90 -28.00 3.34
C ASN A 793 -13.62 -28.68 2.82
N TRP A 794 -13.51 -29.13 1.56
CA TRP A 794 -12.36 -29.88 1.01
C TRP A 794 -11.00 -29.25 1.33
N ARG A 795 -10.91 -27.92 1.22
CA ARG A 795 -9.72 -27.11 1.46
C ARG A 795 -9.30 -27.04 2.94
N LYS A 796 -10.23 -27.35 3.84
CA LYS A 796 -10.11 -27.33 5.29
C LYS A 796 -10.00 -28.75 5.86
N MET A 797 -9.63 -29.73 5.03
CA MET A 797 -9.41 -31.14 5.36
C MET A 797 -7.91 -31.46 5.22
N GLN A 798 -7.32 -31.97 6.28
CA GLN A 798 -5.89 -32.33 6.36
C GLN A 798 -5.53 -33.49 5.42
N TYR A 799 -6.43 -34.46 5.22
CA TYR A 799 -6.20 -35.55 4.27
C TYR A 799 -6.11 -35.01 2.83
N TYR A 800 -7.02 -34.12 2.43
CA TYR A 800 -7.13 -33.70 1.03
C TYR A 800 -5.90 -32.88 0.60
N THR A 801 -5.45 -32.00 1.49
CA THR A 801 -4.18 -31.27 1.33
C THR A 801 -2.99 -32.23 1.28
N THR A 802 -2.84 -33.12 2.27
CA THR A 802 -1.75 -34.11 2.30
C THR A 802 -1.74 -35.04 1.07
N TYR A 803 -2.90 -35.46 0.57
CA TYR A 803 -3.02 -36.26 -0.65
C TYR A 803 -2.55 -35.47 -1.88
N LYS A 804 -2.99 -34.21 -2.02
CA LYS A 804 -2.57 -33.33 -3.11
C LYS A 804 -1.07 -33.08 -3.10
N ASP A 805 -0.46 -32.92 -1.92
CA ASP A 805 0.99 -32.71 -1.77
C ASP A 805 1.77 -33.99 -2.15
N ILE A 806 1.31 -35.17 -1.72
CA ILE A 806 1.90 -36.47 -2.10
C ILE A 806 1.79 -36.67 -3.62
N VAL A 807 0.65 -36.37 -4.23
CA VAL A 807 0.40 -36.53 -5.67
C VAL A 807 1.22 -35.58 -6.52
N ASP A 808 1.34 -34.31 -6.13
CA ASP A 808 2.07 -33.30 -6.93
C ASP A 808 3.59 -33.43 -6.79
N ALA A 809 4.08 -34.02 -5.69
CA ALA A 809 5.49 -34.36 -5.52
C ALA A 809 5.86 -35.73 -6.14
N SER A 810 4.89 -36.62 -6.37
CA SER A 810 5.10 -37.91 -7.01
C SER A 810 5.28 -37.79 -8.53
N THR A 811 6.03 -38.71 -9.15
CA THR A 811 5.96 -38.86 -10.62
C THR A 811 4.54 -39.24 -11.06
N SER A 812 4.15 -38.88 -12.29
CA SER A 812 2.83 -39.22 -12.85
C SER A 812 2.50 -40.72 -12.76
N LYS A 813 3.51 -41.60 -12.85
CA LYS A 813 3.34 -43.04 -12.66
C LYS A 813 3.02 -43.37 -11.19
N GLN A 814 3.84 -42.93 -10.25
CA GLN A 814 3.63 -43.15 -8.81
C GLN A 814 2.28 -42.61 -8.33
N ALA A 815 1.85 -41.43 -8.79
CA ALA A 815 0.55 -40.86 -8.44
C ALA A 815 -0.63 -41.69 -8.97
N LEU A 816 -0.52 -42.27 -10.17
CA LEU A 816 -1.52 -43.19 -10.72
C LEU A 816 -1.49 -44.56 -10.03
N ASP A 817 -0.31 -45.06 -9.66
CA ASP A 817 -0.16 -46.32 -8.91
C ASP A 817 -0.71 -46.17 -7.48
N LEU A 818 -0.46 -45.04 -6.80
CA LEU A 818 -1.09 -44.67 -5.53
C LEU A 818 -2.61 -44.65 -5.66
N ARG A 819 -3.16 -43.90 -6.62
CA ARG A 819 -4.61 -43.81 -6.86
C ARG A 819 -5.21 -45.19 -7.18
N ARG A 820 -4.47 -46.10 -7.83
CA ARG A 820 -4.94 -47.48 -8.04
C ARG A 820 -5.07 -48.26 -6.72
N HIS A 821 -4.10 -48.17 -5.82
CA HIS A 821 -4.16 -48.89 -4.54
C HIS A 821 -5.21 -48.29 -3.59
N LEU A 822 -5.33 -46.95 -3.58
CA LEU A 822 -6.44 -46.26 -2.91
C LEU A 822 -7.80 -46.75 -3.45
N TRP A 823 -7.96 -46.95 -4.76
CA TRP A 823 -9.19 -47.51 -5.36
C TRP A 823 -9.49 -48.93 -4.87
N HIS A 824 -8.47 -49.77 -4.66
CA HIS A 824 -8.68 -51.13 -4.18
C HIS A 824 -9.23 -51.15 -2.73
N LYS A 825 -8.70 -50.32 -1.82
CA LYS A 825 -9.29 -50.15 -0.47
C LYS A 825 -10.64 -49.43 -0.51
N PHE A 826 -10.79 -48.38 -1.32
CA PHE A 826 -12.05 -47.64 -1.45
C PHE A 826 -13.21 -48.50 -1.99
N LYS A 827 -12.91 -49.61 -2.68
CA LYS A 827 -13.90 -50.61 -3.12
C LYS A 827 -14.29 -51.64 -2.05
N THR A 828 -13.70 -51.64 -0.84
CA THR A 828 -14.15 -52.50 0.27
C THR A 828 -15.29 -51.86 1.07
N LEU A 829 -15.39 -50.53 1.07
CA LEU A 829 -16.31 -49.78 1.93
C LEU A 829 -17.77 -50.01 1.52
N ALA A 830 -18.65 -50.22 2.50
CA ALA A 830 -20.07 -50.44 2.29
C ALA A 830 -20.79 -49.16 1.85
N TRP A 831 -20.49 -48.03 2.51
CA TRP A 831 -21.14 -46.74 2.25
C TRP A 831 -20.18 -45.55 2.33
N LEU A 832 -20.55 -44.45 1.68
CA LEU A 832 -19.87 -43.16 1.80
C LEU A 832 -20.89 -42.01 1.64
N PRO A 833 -20.54 -40.78 2.04
CA PRO A 833 -21.36 -39.62 1.73
C PRO A 833 -21.57 -39.46 0.22
N ALA A 834 -22.71 -38.89 -0.18
CA ALA A 834 -23.00 -38.53 -1.56
C ALA A 834 -22.20 -37.27 -1.98
N VAL A 835 -20.86 -37.36 -2.03
CA VAL A 835 -19.97 -36.21 -2.21
C VAL A 835 -20.13 -35.54 -3.58
N GLU A 836 -19.99 -34.23 -3.60
CA GLU A 836 -20.01 -33.39 -4.78
C GLU A 836 -18.76 -32.48 -4.82
N SER A 837 -18.41 -31.97 -6.00
CA SER A 837 -17.20 -31.15 -6.17
C SER A 837 -17.27 -29.78 -5.47
N ASP A 838 -18.46 -29.33 -5.07
CA ASP A 838 -18.66 -28.16 -4.20
C ASP A 838 -18.83 -28.52 -2.71
N ARG A 839 -19.25 -29.73 -2.32
CA ARG A 839 -19.51 -30.12 -0.92
C ARG A 839 -19.27 -31.61 -0.63
N VAL A 840 -18.66 -31.90 0.52
CA VAL A 840 -18.55 -33.26 1.08
C VAL A 840 -19.92 -33.85 1.44
N TRP A 841 -20.80 -33.04 2.03
CA TRP A 841 -22.10 -33.47 2.54
C TRP A 841 -23.23 -32.61 1.97
N ARG A 842 -24.34 -33.27 1.62
CA ARG A 842 -25.65 -32.68 1.32
C ARG A 842 -26.65 -33.13 2.37
N TYR A 843 -27.64 -32.29 2.66
CA TYR A 843 -28.65 -32.54 3.70
C TYR A 843 -30.08 -32.30 3.22
N GLU A 844 -30.23 -31.56 2.12
CA GLU A 844 -31.50 -31.24 1.49
C GLU A 844 -32.20 -32.55 1.04
N PRO A 845 -33.54 -32.71 1.13
CA PRO A 845 -34.24 -33.86 0.56
C PRO A 845 -33.91 -34.08 -0.93
N LYS A 846 -33.99 -35.33 -1.42
CA LYS A 846 -33.82 -35.66 -2.85
C LYS A 846 -34.51 -36.95 -3.27
N ASP A 847 -35.20 -36.90 -4.40
CA ASP A 847 -35.82 -38.05 -5.06
C ASP A 847 -34.82 -39.20 -5.30
N GLY A 848 -35.27 -40.43 -5.10
CA GLY A 848 -34.44 -41.63 -5.22
C GLY A 848 -33.51 -41.89 -4.03
N TYR A 849 -33.72 -41.22 -2.89
CA TYR A 849 -33.16 -41.59 -1.58
C TYR A 849 -34.28 -42.03 -0.63
N THR A 850 -33.99 -43.01 0.21
CA THR A 850 -34.84 -43.43 1.33
C THR A 850 -34.31 -42.80 2.62
N CYS A 851 -35.19 -42.28 3.47
CA CYS A 851 -34.80 -41.79 4.80
C CYS A 851 -34.72 -42.94 5.81
N LEU A 852 -33.76 -42.88 6.71
CA LEU A 852 -33.75 -43.66 7.95
C LEU A 852 -33.63 -42.69 9.15
N PRO A 853 -34.43 -42.85 10.22
CA PRO A 853 -35.57 -43.77 10.32
C PRO A 853 -36.65 -43.43 9.27
N ASN A 854 -37.44 -44.43 8.86
CA ASN A 854 -38.45 -44.28 7.80
C ASN A 854 -39.54 -43.22 8.09
N THR A 855 -39.65 -42.77 9.35
CA THR A 855 -40.54 -41.72 9.81
C THR A 855 -40.06 -40.29 9.50
N HIS A 856 -38.79 -40.10 9.15
CA HIS A 856 -38.21 -38.76 8.94
C HIS A 856 -38.30 -38.29 7.48
N THR A 857 -38.86 -37.10 7.26
CA THR A 857 -39.07 -36.50 5.92
C THR A 857 -38.29 -35.20 5.69
N GLY A 858 -37.62 -34.66 6.71
CA GLY A 858 -36.90 -33.38 6.69
C GLY A 858 -35.43 -33.48 6.26
N SER A 859 -34.59 -32.55 6.73
CA SER A 859 -33.17 -32.51 6.34
C SER A 859 -32.36 -33.64 7.00
N ALA A 860 -31.54 -34.36 6.23
CA ALA A 860 -30.70 -35.46 6.70
C ALA A 860 -29.50 -35.72 5.76
N PRO A 861 -28.30 -36.09 6.27
CA PRO A 861 -27.10 -36.34 5.47
C PRO A 861 -27.32 -37.40 4.37
N ARG A 862 -26.92 -37.09 3.13
CA ARG A 862 -27.02 -38.02 2.00
C ARG A 862 -25.82 -38.98 1.93
N ILE A 863 -26.12 -40.27 1.82
CA ILE A 863 -25.19 -41.41 1.76
C ILE A 863 -25.49 -42.27 0.52
N VAL A 864 -24.46 -42.90 -0.04
CA VAL A 864 -24.55 -43.90 -1.12
C VAL A 864 -23.94 -45.20 -0.62
N PHE A 865 -24.63 -46.32 -0.86
CA PHE A 865 -24.14 -47.69 -0.64
C PHE A 865 -23.60 -48.31 -1.93
N ARG A 866 -22.58 -49.16 -1.78
CA ARG A 866 -21.79 -49.74 -2.89
C ARG A 866 -22.44 -51.00 -3.50
N ASP A 867 -22.89 -51.95 -2.69
CA ASP A 867 -23.48 -53.22 -3.15
C ASP A 867 -24.92 -53.36 -2.62
N TYR A 868 -25.79 -54.05 -3.35
CA TYR A 868 -27.17 -54.36 -2.91
C TYR A 868 -27.20 -55.33 -1.71
N LYS A 869 -26.07 -56.00 -1.44
CA LYS A 869 -25.85 -56.84 -0.25
C LYS A 869 -25.56 -56.01 1.00
N ASP A 870 -25.06 -54.80 0.84
CA ASP A 870 -24.68 -53.89 1.92
C ASP A 870 -25.93 -53.08 2.35
N THR A 871 -26.99 -53.75 2.82
CA THR A 871 -28.19 -53.05 3.26
C THR A 871 -27.92 -52.29 4.57
N PRO A 872 -28.28 -51.00 4.70
CA PRO A 872 -28.21 -50.29 5.97
C PRO A 872 -29.11 -50.92 7.00
N ARG A 873 -28.55 -51.09 8.21
CA ARG A 873 -29.31 -51.38 9.41
C ARG A 873 -29.63 -50.07 10.11
N TRP A 874 -30.80 -50.02 10.71
CA TRP A 874 -31.23 -48.93 11.57
C TRP A 874 -31.91 -49.54 12.77
N GLU A 875 -31.16 -49.65 13.86
CA GLU A 875 -31.70 -50.17 15.11
C GLU A 875 -32.52 -49.04 15.74
N SER A 876 -33.83 -49.27 15.84
CA SER A 876 -34.73 -48.34 16.52
C SER A 876 -34.51 -48.49 18.02
N GLU A 877 -34.01 -47.43 18.63
CA GLU A 877 -34.22 -47.16 20.06
C GLU A 877 -35.74 -47.09 20.31
N GLU A 878 -36.36 -48.23 20.61
CA GLU A 878 -37.64 -48.22 21.32
C GLU A 878 -37.36 -47.60 22.70
N PRO A 879 -38.02 -46.51 23.09
CA PRO A 879 -37.81 -45.94 24.40
C PRO A 879 -38.35 -46.91 25.45
N GLU A 880 -37.49 -47.42 26.32
CA GLU A 880 -37.90 -48.15 27.51
C GLU A 880 -38.62 -47.20 28.48
N VAL A 881 -39.90 -46.96 28.22
CA VAL A 881 -40.78 -46.14 29.08
C VAL A 881 -41.10 -46.92 30.34
N ASN A 882 -40.16 -46.85 31.29
CA ASN A 882 -40.25 -47.17 32.72
C ASN A 882 -41.51 -47.88 33.22
N ALA A 883 -41.35 -49.13 33.66
CA ALA A 883 -42.26 -49.82 34.57
C ALA A 883 -42.13 -49.27 36.02
N ALA A 884 -42.24 -47.95 36.19
CA ALA A 884 -42.01 -47.23 37.45
C ALA A 884 -43.16 -46.25 37.77
N ALA A 885 -44.41 -46.70 37.57
CA ALA A 885 -45.63 -45.93 37.81
C ALA A 885 -46.53 -46.49 38.93
N GLU A 886 -46.08 -47.55 39.62
CA GLU A 886 -46.72 -48.08 40.83
C GLU A 886 -45.70 -48.11 41.98
N VAL A 887 -46.18 -48.04 43.22
CA VAL A 887 -45.36 -47.96 44.47
C VAL A 887 -44.60 -46.64 44.66
N ASN A 888 -45.33 -45.55 44.90
CA ASN A 888 -45.38 -44.94 46.24
C ASN A 888 -46.37 -43.77 46.33
N ALA A 889 -47.45 -43.98 47.09
CA ALA A 889 -48.47 -42.97 47.37
C ALA A 889 -48.97 -43.05 48.83
N ALA A 890 -48.04 -43.25 49.77
CA ALA A 890 -48.26 -43.12 51.22
C ALA A 890 -46.91 -43.00 51.95
N GLU A 891 -46.87 -42.14 52.97
CA GLU A 891 -45.90 -42.13 54.11
C GLU A 891 -44.40 -41.89 53.75
N VAL A 892 -43.57 -41.22 54.58
CA VAL A 892 -43.78 -40.63 55.92
C VAL A 892 -42.95 -39.34 56.10
N ASN A 893 -43.22 -38.56 57.15
CA ASN A 893 -42.52 -37.30 57.46
C ASN A 893 -41.15 -37.47 58.15
N ALA A 894 -40.33 -36.41 58.03
CA ALA A 894 -39.36 -35.89 59.00
C ALA A 894 -37.92 -36.45 59.08
N ALA A 895 -36.99 -35.50 59.28
CA ALA A 895 -35.68 -35.58 59.95
C ALA A 895 -34.55 -36.41 59.28
N GLU A 896 -33.25 -36.06 59.37
CA GLU A 896 -32.56 -34.79 59.73
C GLU A 896 -31.08 -34.86 59.29
N VAL A 897 -30.44 -33.70 59.04
CA VAL A 897 -28.99 -33.41 59.24
C VAL A 897 -27.91 -34.05 58.32
N ASN A 898 -27.08 -33.16 57.72
CA ASN A 898 -25.72 -33.32 57.15
C ASN A 898 -25.50 -34.17 55.86
N ALA A 899 -24.52 -33.85 55.00
CA ALA A 899 -23.71 -32.61 54.75
C ALA A 899 -22.87 -32.80 53.46
N GLU A 900 -22.39 -31.71 52.82
CA GLU A 900 -21.26 -31.62 51.84
C GLU A 900 -21.42 -32.46 50.53
N GLU A 901 -21.07 -32.07 49.29
CA GLU A 901 -20.45 -30.93 48.54
C GLU A 901 -20.98 -31.08 47.07
N GLU A 902 -21.13 -30.12 46.14
CA GLU A 902 -20.76 -28.68 45.95
C GLU A 902 -21.94 -27.91 45.25
N GLU A 903 -21.88 -26.57 45.16
CA GLU A 903 -22.63 -25.68 44.22
C GLU A 903 -21.59 -25.05 43.24
N GLU A 904 -21.84 -24.40 42.09
CA GLU A 904 -22.98 -23.72 41.43
C GLU A 904 -22.99 -24.16 39.93
N GLU A 905 -24.08 -24.39 39.20
CA GLU A 905 -25.15 -23.49 38.71
C GLU A 905 -24.72 -22.38 37.70
N GLU A 906 -25.18 -22.50 36.44
CA GLU A 906 -25.21 -21.42 35.43
C GLU A 906 -26.68 -21.25 34.95
N GLU A 907 -27.36 -20.17 35.35
CA GLU A 907 -28.47 -19.61 34.55
C GLU A 907 -28.53 -18.08 34.69
N GLU A 908 -28.34 -17.42 33.55
CA GLU A 908 -29.18 -16.34 32.97
C GLU A 908 -30.33 -15.78 33.85
N SER A 909 -30.62 -14.46 33.88
CA SER A 909 -30.46 -13.44 32.83
C SER A 909 -30.77 -12.00 33.32
N GLN A 910 -30.88 -11.06 32.36
CA GLN A 910 -31.57 -9.75 32.39
C GLN A 910 -30.75 -8.46 32.64
N GLU A 911 -30.55 -7.76 31.51
CA GLU A 911 -30.99 -6.38 31.23
C GLU A 911 -30.42 -5.16 32.02
N ASP A 912 -29.72 -4.32 31.23
CA ASP A 912 -29.93 -2.87 31.06
C ASP A 912 -29.24 -1.77 31.90
N GLU A 913 -29.12 -0.64 31.19
CA GLU A 913 -28.87 0.76 31.57
C GLU A 913 -27.55 1.23 32.23
N ASN A 914 -26.89 2.15 31.50
CA ASN A 914 -26.37 3.44 31.95
C ASN A 914 -25.80 3.60 33.39
N SER A 915 -24.50 3.88 33.49
CA SER A 915 -24.05 5.15 34.11
C SER A 915 -22.59 5.51 33.80
N ASN A 916 -22.26 6.80 34.00
CA ASN A 916 -20.91 7.37 33.96
C ASN A 916 -20.24 7.30 35.35
N ILE A 917 -19.07 7.95 35.49
CA ILE A 917 -18.34 8.26 36.75
C ILE A 917 -17.76 6.96 37.41
N PHE A 918 -16.53 6.86 37.92
CA PHE A 918 -15.72 7.82 38.69
C PHE A 918 -14.19 7.77 38.45
N THR A 919 -13.56 8.93 38.70
CA THR A 919 -12.16 9.26 39.07
C THR A 919 -10.99 8.27 38.88
N ALA A 920 -9.86 8.84 38.47
CA ALA A 920 -8.54 8.32 38.80
C ALA A 920 -8.09 8.68 40.23
N ASN A 921 -7.25 7.84 40.84
CA ASN A 921 -6.09 8.28 41.61
C ASN A 921 -5.00 7.17 41.58
N PRO A 922 -3.69 7.49 41.70
CA PRO A 922 -2.60 6.52 41.52
C PRO A 922 -2.09 5.94 42.85
N HIS A 923 -1.32 4.84 42.79
CA HIS A 923 -0.03 4.73 43.49
C HIS A 923 0.84 3.58 42.95
N ASP A 924 2.15 3.85 42.90
CA ASP A 924 3.35 3.00 42.76
C ASP A 924 3.54 2.01 41.57
N PRO A 925 4.77 1.88 41.03
CA PRO A 925 5.08 1.05 39.86
C PRO A 925 5.70 -0.33 40.21
N PRO A 926 5.59 -1.33 39.31
CA PRO A 926 6.25 -2.62 39.49
C PRO A 926 7.76 -2.53 39.22
N ARG A 927 8.58 -2.77 40.26
CA ARG A 927 10.02 -3.01 40.11
C ARG A 927 10.25 -4.33 39.35
N ARG A 928 11.24 -4.37 38.46
CA ARG A 928 11.84 -5.63 37.96
C ARG A 928 13.21 -5.81 38.58
N ASN A 929 13.45 -6.96 39.21
CA ASN A 929 14.75 -7.29 39.78
C ASN A 929 15.77 -7.58 38.67
N ILE A 930 17.00 -7.15 38.89
CA ILE A 930 18.21 -7.67 38.25
C ILE A 930 19.01 -8.34 39.38
N ASP A 931 19.34 -9.62 39.18
CA ASP A 931 20.36 -10.42 39.87
C ASP A 931 20.14 -11.89 39.44
N GLN A 932 21.13 -12.76 39.23
CA GLN A 932 22.61 -12.68 39.33
C GLN A 932 23.22 -13.64 38.28
N TYR A 933 24.46 -13.40 37.83
CA TYR A 933 25.56 -14.38 37.87
C TYR A 933 26.90 -13.76 37.41
N PHE A 934 27.91 -13.84 38.27
CA PHE A 934 29.33 -13.58 37.97
C PHE A 934 29.99 -14.84 37.30
N HIS A 935 31.22 -14.87 36.76
CA HIS A 935 32.47 -14.19 37.15
C HIS A 935 33.61 -14.34 36.09
N ARG A 936 34.61 -13.41 36.12
CA ARG A 936 36.03 -13.49 35.63
C ARG A 936 36.27 -13.71 34.12
N ARG A 937 37.12 -12.92 33.46
CA ARG A 937 38.50 -12.47 33.77
C ARG A 937 38.66 -10.93 33.65
N GLU A 938 39.47 -10.23 34.44
CA GLU A 938 40.96 -10.24 34.51
C GLU A 938 41.54 -9.88 33.12
N GLU A 939 41.70 -8.59 32.80
CA GLU A 939 42.80 -7.67 33.18
C GLU A 939 44.00 -7.76 32.23
N GLU A 940 44.19 -6.71 31.42
CA GLU A 940 45.50 -6.13 31.11
C GLU A 940 45.30 -4.68 30.64
N GLU A 941 46.21 -3.78 31.04
CA GLU A 941 46.18 -2.34 30.75
C GLU A 941 47.10 -2.03 29.56
N GLU A 942 46.76 -1.04 28.72
CA GLU A 942 47.75 -0.04 28.27
C GLU A 942 47.11 1.21 27.63
N SER A 943 47.89 2.28 27.48
CA SER A 943 47.40 3.65 27.28
C SER A 943 48.09 4.41 26.14
N SER A 944 47.29 5.10 25.32
CA SER A 944 47.68 6.27 24.51
C SER A 944 46.38 7.03 24.14
N GLU A 945 46.18 8.30 24.52
CA GLU A 945 46.81 9.49 23.92
C GLU A 945 46.66 9.51 22.39
N VAL A 946 45.69 10.26 21.86
CA VAL A 946 45.74 11.71 21.52
C VAL A 946 46.59 11.98 20.27
N GLU A 947 45.92 12.34 19.16
CA GLU A 947 46.27 13.48 18.31
C GLU A 947 45.11 13.87 17.38
N ASP A 948 45.06 15.14 16.97
CA ASP A 948 44.10 15.71 16.00
C ASP A 948 44.61 15.58 14.55
N VAL A 949 43.69 15.47 13.57
CA VAL A 949 43.70 16.15 12.24
C VAL A 949 42.42 15.85 11.45
#